data_AF-A0A1E3B119-F1
#
_entry.id   AF-A0A1E3B119-F1
#
_cell.length_a   1.000
_cell.length_b   1.000
_cell.length_c   1.000
_cell.angle_alpha   90.00
_cell.angle_beta   90.00
_cell.angle_gamma   90.00
#
_symmetry.space_group_name_H-M   'P 1'
#
loop_
_entity.id
_entity.type
_entity.pdbx_description
1 polymer ?
#
loop_
_entity_poly.entity_id
_entity_poly.type
_entity_poly.pdbx_seq_one_letter_code
_entity_poly.pdbx_strand_id
1 'polypeptide(L)'
;MPDQCSYASYVSQWRDADLHEKRLDSTPPVPATSSASNHASLSSGMHVFDSRNRVTKPASRQDEMQELRGRVKALEHAIARQGAPIHTPDTLGDLSDAGRPDGVAEVVESLPDQCFRGSNGGTRYVGRSNYALFMSLFPHVGGFLHRESKNKNQRGDMEKLKHQMWSRERQNHQRAYRDHAFRLEEMVPARPFADQLVHLYLSTFETTHRILHYQAFMRQYEAYWTDPMNADTVFLAKLLAVMAVGSSFYSPEAKPTGRESMHQTTSRWIMAVRSWVTSVFVGANINYDLLQIQCLLMLARQIDATDGDITWIASGSLTRTALTMGLHRNPRRFRHSKFWAEMRRRLWATIVELDLQSSADGGMRPSIDLEECDCDAPSNFDDSDLEEDMAEDPAPKAGVSDGYFQAVLSRSLPVRTKIMEMVNSLKFTLTYDEALRMSDMLIRHMEEGLAAFEHGSGMTFAKSLYSFTMRRYLLILHRPFYFSVLQSPKYTYSRKICLESSLHILSMLEEDVPHAHMRDLAPSMFRHEFFYAAMTVCAELQLQMEETSPGGQLTDLVRSQQAVMMRTVERMIQALQSRVYPNGKGGKAYIFLCMVFASVKAKLNGEDVHVAIGRASEEVLSACKAMMDFVEDRDKVGSTLSPRSEVANFQTPSVFDPVHVFPMDFSDLSALDFGTLFDFPDASLSNGDHRGTGYKQSIPLIILSVHAYILRKYNNQFNDMSTILTTLGLRAASGQQPPNHAAGYLVANFVLAYALMSTRGGKMRHGLDHNVAPREDLSKYGEAAVQAGKLSRTTLNRLKRQEAAHANAVEGFPFFVAGILLAVQAGVPSETINTIGAWYTLSRVAFGLAYVFIESEPLSFIRSLLWWSGNSACITALVLAGKRL
;
A
#
# COMPACT_ATOMS: atom_id res chain seq x y z
N MET A 1 11.85 17.75 -48.05
CA MET A 1 11.32 19.11 -47.90
C MET A 1 9.79 19.03 -47.87
N PRO A 2 9.15 19.92 -47.10
CA PRO A 2 8.04 19.61 -46.20
C PRO A 2 6.78 20.42 -46.53
N ASP A 3 5.73 20.29 -45.70
CA ASP A 3 4.97 21.40 -45.10
C ASP A 3 4.01 20.80 -44.06
N GLN A 4 4.38 20.81 -42.78
CA GLN A 4 4.31 21.87 -41.78
C GLN A 4 2.96 21.98 -41.07
N CYS A 5 3.08 21.82 -39.75
CA CYS A 5 2.13 21.93 -38.67
C CYS A 5 1.78 23.40 -38.40
N SER A 6 0.53 23.71 -38.04
CA SER A 6 0.26 24.85 -37.16
C SER A 6 -0.99 24.63 -36.29
N TYR A 7 -0.81 24.92 -35.01
CA TYR A 7 -1.77 24.95 -33.91
C TYR A 7 -2.78 26.09 -34.09
N ALA A 8 -4.06 25.88 -33.73
CA ALA A 8 -4.92 26.95 -33.22
C ALA A 8 -6.04 26.39 -32.34
N SER A 9 -6.10 26.96 -31.12
CA SER A 9 -7.08 26.77 -30.04
C SER A 9 -8.52 27.08 -30.44
N TYR A 10 -9.49 26.34 -29.87
CA TYR A 10 -10.86 26.85 -29.71
C TYR A 10 -11.37 26.64 -28.29
N VAL A 11 -11.57 27.77 -27.62
CA VAL A 11 -12.36 27.96 -26.40
C VAL A 11 -13.75 28.43 -26.86
N SER A 12 -14.84 27.79 -26.42
CA SER A 12 -16.18 28.40 -26.35
C SER A 12 -17.03 27.63 -25.34
N GLN A 13 -17.26 28.14 -24.12
CA GLN A 13 -18.37 29.04 -23.76
C GLN A 13 -19.72 28.62 -24.39
N TRP A 14 -20.55 27.95 -23.60
CA TRP A 14 -21.98 27.78 -23.87
C TRP A 14 -22.77 28.64 -22.88
N ARG A 15 -23.42 29.69 -23.41
CA ARG A 15 -24.58 30.37 -22.82
C ARG A 15 -25.73 30.28 -23.82
N ASP A 16 -26.91 29.98 -23.28
CA ASP A 16 -28.27 30.35 -23.66
C ASP A 16 -28.61 30.64 -25.13
N ALA A 17 -29.57 29.88 -25.67
CA ALA A 17 -30.75 30.44 -26.36
C ALA A 17 -31.78 29.35 -26.73
N ASP A 18 -32.92 29.39 -26.03
CA ASP A 18 -34.33 29.32 -26.47
C ASP A 18 -34.74 28.55 -27.74
N LEU A 19 -35.75 27.69 -27.57
CA LEU A 19 -36.75 27.36 -28.59
C LEU A 19 -38.18 27.57 -28.04
N HIS A 20 -38.95 28.32 -28.83
CA HIS A 20 -40.26 28.90 -28.53
C HIS A 20 -41.44 27.93 -28.35
N GLU A 21 -42.33 28.31 -27.42
CA GLU A 21 -43.70 27.84 -27.21
C GLU A 21 -44.65 28.00 -28.42
N LYS A 22 -45.63 27.08 -28.50
CA LYS A 22 -46.97 27.37 -29.02
C LYS A 22 -48.02 27.00 -27.96
N ARG A 23 -48.78 28.01 -27.52
CA ARG A 23 -49.94 27.93 -26.61
C ARG A 23 -51.13 27.17 -27.23
N LEU A 24 -51.87 26.46 -26.39
CA LEU A 24 -53.32 26.32 -26.47
C LEU A 24 -53.89 26.16 -25.04
N ASP A 25 -54.80 27.06 -24.69
CA ASP A 25 -55.51 27.18 -23.42
C ASP A 25 -56.50 26.03 -23.18
N SER A 26 -56.50 25.46 -21.97
CA SER A 26 -57.72 25.08 -21.23
C SER A 26 -57.37 24.43 -19.86
N THR A 27 -57.70 25.11 -18.76
CA THR A 27 -58.03 24.49 -17.45
C THR A 27 -59.41 23.82 -17.57
N PRO A 28 -59.80 22.75 -16.81
CA PRO A 28 -59.63 22.52 -15.35
C PRO A 28 -59.53 21.00 -14.98
N PRO A 29 -59.92 20.48 -13.79
CA PRO A 29 -59.79 20.93 -12.39
C PRO A 29 -58.93 19.97 -11.52
N VAL A 30 -58.58 20.47 -10.33
CA VAL A 30 -58.11 19.70 -9.15
C VAL A 30 -59.15 18.65 -8.72
N PRO A 31 -58.72 17.45 -8.30
CA PRO A 31 -59.40 16.71 -7.25
C PRO A 31 -58.54 16.52 -5.99
N ALA A 32 -59.26 16.64 -4.88
CA ALA A 32 -58.87 16.64 -3.49
C ALA A 32 -57.95 15.49 -3.03
N THR A 33 -57.01 15.89 -2.17
CA THR A 33 -56.56 15.19 -0.96
C THR A 33 -57.19 13.82 -0.65
N SER A 34 -56.34 12.78 -0.57
CA SER A 34 -56.58 11.64 0.32
C SER A 34 -55.28 11.16 0.96
N SER A 35 -55.24 11.37 2.28
CA SER A 35 -54.58 10.56 3.32
C SER A 35 -53.08 10.24 3.22
N ALA A 36 -52.37 10.91 4.11
CA ALA A 36 -51.04 10.62 4.62
C ALA A 36 -50.71 9.13 4.81
N SER A 37 -49.55 8.72 4.31
CA SER A 37 -48.75 7.61 4.85
C SER A 37 -47.36 8.15 5.18
N ASN A 38 -47.02 8.12 6.47
CA ASN A 38 -45.86 8.74 7.08
C ASN A 38 -44.52 8.30 6.46
N HIS A 39 -43.87 9.22 5.76
CA HIS A 39 -42.47 9.16 5.35
C HIS A 39 -41.57 9.49 6.55
N ALA A 40 -40.70 8.57 6.96
CA ALA A 40 -39.60 8.86 7.85
C ALA A 40 -38.34 9.06 7.00
N SER A 41 -38.08 10.30 6.57
CA SER A 41 -36.79 10.70 6.01
C SER A 41 -35.75 10.72 7.14
N LEU A 42 -34.60 10.06 6.95
CA LEU A 42 -33.42 10.19 7.82
C LEU A 42 -32.87 11.62 7.71
N SER A 43 -33.44 12.55 8.48
CA SER A 43 -32.93 13.92 8.60
C SER A 43 -31.71 13.98 9.50
N SER A 44 -30.81 14.90 9.13
CA SER A 44 -29.78 15.50 9.99
C SER A 44 -30.42 16.06 11.27
N GLY A 45 -30.56 15.22 12.29
CA GLY A 45 -31.05 15.57 13.61
C GLY A 45 -29.93 15.44 14.65
N MET A 46 -29.79 16.43 15.51
CA MET A 46 -28.91 16.39 16.67
C MET A 46 -29.39 15.27 17.61
N HIS A 47 -28.57 14.26 17.88
CA HIS A 47 -28.93 13.19 18.81
C HIS A 47 -29.19 13.76 20.21
N VAL A 48 -30.45 13.74 20.64
CA VAL A 48 -30.84 14.02 22.03
C VAL A 48 -30.92 12.69 22.77
N PHE A 49 -30.06 12.52 23.77
CA PHE A 49 -30.02 11.32 24.61
C PHE A 49 -30.98 11.49 25.79
N ASP A 50 -31.93 10.56 25.97
CA ASP A 50 -32.73 10.47 27.19
C ASP A 50 -31.96 9.67 28.27
N SER A 51 -32.27 9.93 29.54
CA SER A 51 -31.85 9.36 30.82
C SER A 51 -31.76 7.82 30.90
N ARG A 52 -32.17 7.10 29.86
CA ARG A 52 -32.07 5.63 29.72
C ARG A 52 -31.13 5.16 28.60
N ASN A 53 -30.30 6.03 28.03
CA ASN A 53 -29.32 5.70 26.97
C ASN A 53 -29.93 5.01 25.74
N ARG A 54 -31.14 5.42 25.32
CA ARG A 54 -31.75 4.99 24.04
C ARG A 54 -31.89 6.19 23.11
N VAL A 55 -31.63 5.96 21.82
CA VAL A 55 -31.92 6.93 20.75
C VAL A 55 -33.43 6.98 20.56
N THR A 56 -34.07 8.11 20.82
CA THR A 56 -35.49 8.32 20.55
C THR A 56 -35.70 8.92 19.16
N LYS A 57 -36.85 8.62 18.54
CA LYS A 57 -37.22 9.12 17.20
C LYS A 57 -37.25 10.66 17.17
N PRO A 58 -36.81 11.29 16.07
CA PRO A 58 -36.87 12.74 15.91
C PRO A 58 -38.32 13.23 15.85
N ALA A 59 -38.54 14.47 16.33
CA ALA A 59 -39.82 15.18 16.24
C ALA A 59 -40.19 15.46 14.77
N SER A 60 -41.45 15.77 14.50
CA SER A 60 -41.91 16.02 13.14
C SER A 60 -41.20 17.24 12.52
N ARG A 61 -40.92 17.20 11.20
CA ARG A 61 -40.22 18.26 10.45
C ARG A 61 -40.86 19.65 10.62
N GLN A 62 -42.16 19.72 10.90
CA GLN A 62 -42.85 20.97 11.17
C GLN A 62 -42.54 21.52 12.56
N ASP A 63 -42.52 20.67 13.58
CA ASP A 63 -42.20 21.07 14.96
C ASP A 63 -40.75 21.54 15.08
N GLU A 64 -39.83 20.83 14.43
CA GLU A 64 -38.39 21.15 14.45
C GLU A 64 -38.09 22.45 13.69
N MET A 65 -38.74 22.69 12.55
CA MET A 65 -38.61 23.94 11.80
C MET A 65 -39.24 25.12 12.56
N GLN A 66 -40.33 24.90 13.31
CA GLN A 66 -40.99 25.93 14.09
C GLN A 66 -40.21 26.27 15.37
N GLU A 67 -39.59 25.27 15.99
CA GLU A 67 -38.65 25.43 17.10
C GLU A 67 -37.37 26.16 16.66
N LEU A 68 -36.79 25.78 15.51
CA LEU A 68 -35.62 26.46 14.93
C LEU A 68 -35.93 27.92 14.59
N ARG A 69 -37.09 28.20 13.98
CA ARG A 69 -37.55 29.58 13.74
C ARG A 69 -37.75 30.36 15.04
N GLY A 70 -38.26 29.71 16.09
CA GLY A 70 -38.40 30.30 17.42
C GLY A 70 -37.06 30.63 18.06
N ARG A 71 -36.07 29.73 17.96
CA ARG A 71 -34.71 29.92 18.50
C ARG A 71 -33.92 30.96 17.72
N VAL A 72 -34.05 30.98 16.39
CA VAL A 72 -33.46 32.03 15.54
C VAL A 72 -34.05 33.39 15.93
N LYS A 73 -35.37 33.52 16.06
CA LYS A 73 -35.98 34.77 16.56
C LYS A 73 -35.51 35.16 17.95
N ALA A 74 -35.37 34.20 18.87
CA ALA A 74 -34.89 34.48 20.23
C ALA A 74 -33.42 34.94 20.24
N LEU A 75 -32.59 34.35 19.38
CA LEU A 75 -31.19 34.75 19.19
C LEU A 75 -31.09 36.12 18.51
N GLU A 76 -31.85 36.36 17.45
CA GLU A 76 -31.96 37.68 16.81
C GLU A 76 -32.37 38.76 17.83
N HIS A 77 -33.33 38.45 18.70
CA HIS A 77 -33.83 39.38 19.71
C HIS A 77 -32.85 39.59 20.89
N ALA A 78 -32.05 38.56 21.23
CA ALA A 78 -30.99 38.64 22.23
C ALA A 78 -29.77 39.43 21.70
N ILE A 79 -29.43 39.26 20.42
CA ILE A 79 -28.34 39.97 19.76
C ILE A 79 -28.71 41.44 19.51
N ALA A 80 -29.97 41.73 19.14
CA ALA A 80 -30.47 43.10 19.02
C ALA A 80 -30.39 43.90 20.34
N ARG A 81 -30.40 43.23 21.51
CA ARG A 81 -30.23 43.88 22.82
C ARG A 81 -28.76 44.15 23.19
N GLN A 82 -27.80 43.48 22.55
CA GLN A 82 -26.37 43.63 22.87
C GLN A 82 -25.63 44.65 21.98
N GLY A 83 -26.29 45.27 21.00
CA GLY A 83 -25.70 46.36 20.21
C GLY A 83 -24.46 45.97 19.39
N ALA A 84 -24.19 44.67 19.21
CA ALA A 84 -23.11 44.17 18.37
C ALA A 84 -23.63 43.92 16.94
N PRO A 85 -22.90 44.30 15.88
CA PRO A 85 -23.33 44.05 14.50
C PRO A 85 -23.42 42.54 14.22
N ILE A 86 -24.52 42.09 13.61
CA ILE A 86 -24.67 40.71 13.13
C ILE A 86 -23.94 40.58 11.79
N HIS A 87 -22.91 39.74 11.74
CA HIS A 87 -22.27 39.31 10.50
C HIS A 87 -22.98 38.07 9.96
N THR A 88 -23.60 38.19 8.79
CA THR A 88 -24.08 37.07 7.98
C THR A 88 -22.92 36.43 7.20
N PRO A 89 -23.03 35.16 6.74
CA PRO A 89 -21.99 34.50 5.93
C PRO A 89 -21.59 35.31 4.69
N ASP A 90 -22.55 36.02 4.09
CA ASP A 90 -22.31 36.88 2.92
C ASP A 90 -21.50 38.15 3.22
N THR A 91 -21.38 38.55 4.49
CA THR A 91 -20.59 39.74 4.91
C THR A 91 -19.18 39.40 5.43
N LEU A 92 -18.82 38.12 5.49
CA LEU A 92 -17.45 37.67 5.82
C LEU A 92 -16.54 37.62 4.58
N GLY A 93 -17.09 37.67 3.37
CA GLY A 93 -16.32 37.68 2.12
C GLY A 93 -15.68 39.04 1.80
N ASP A 94 -16.30 40.15 2.24
CA ASP A 94 -15.91 41.52 1.84
C ASP A 94 -15.15 42.30 2.91
N LEU A 95 -14.98 41.75 4.12
CA LEU A 95 -13.91 42.22 5.00
C LEU A 95 -12.62 41.56 4.50
N SER A 96 -12.02 42.20 3.49
CA SER A 96 -10.63 42.00 3.11
C SER A 96 -9.80 41.67 4.35
N ASP A 97 -9.21 40.47 4.36
CA ASP A 97 -7.79 40.08 4.52
C ASP A 97 -6.76 41.13 5.01
N ALA A 98 -7.21 42.23 5.61
CA ALA A 98 -6.45 43.38 6.05
C ALA A 98 -6.35 43.30 7.58
N GLY A 99 -5.64 42.28 8.06
CA GLY A 99 -5.02 42.32 9.38
C GLY A 99 -5.46 41.26 10.39
N ARG A 100 -5.22 39.98 10.10
CA ARG A 100 -4.67 38.95 11.04
C ARG A 100 -4.76 37.53 10.46
N PRO A 101 -3.73 36.70 10.71
CA PRO A 101 -2.47 36.61 9.97
C PRO A 101 -2.56 35.56 8.84
N ASP A 102 -1.63 35.64 7.89
CA ASP A 102 -1.36 34.66 6.81
C ASP A 102 -1.30 33.17 7.26
N GLY A 103 -1.23 32.89 8.56
CA GLY A 103 -0.99 31.56 9.13
C GLY A 103 -2.15 30.55 9.01
N VAL A 104 -3.42 30.95 8.92
CA VAL A 104 -4.53 29.97 8.82
C VAL A 104 -4.60 29.34 7.43
N ALA A 105 -4.39 30.14 6.39
CA ALA A 105 -4.24 29.64 5.03
C ALA A 105 -2.99 28.75 4.93
N GLU A 106 -1.87 29.17 5.55
CA GLU A 106 -0.63 28.39 5.59
C GLU A 106 -0.82 27.02 6.28
N VAL A 107 -1.63 26.91 7.33
CA VAL A 107 -1.91 25.63 8.02
C VAL A 107 -2.78 24.69 7.19
N VAL A 108 -3.72 25.21 6.41
CA VAL A 108 -4.54 24.42 5.49
C VAL A 108 -3.72 23.98 4.26
N GLU A 109 -2.87 24.88 3.76
CA GLU A 109 -2.08 24.68 2.54
C GLU A 109 -0.82 23.84 2.78
N SER A 110 -0.20 23.91 3.94
CA SER A 110 1.02 23.15 4.25
C SER A 110 0.73 21.69 4.60
N LEU A 111 1.65 20.80 4.21
CA LEU A 111 1.65 19.41 4.66
C LEU A 111 2.56 19.28 5.89
N PRO A 112 2.12 18.62 6.97
CA PRO A 112 2.97 18.35 8.11
C PRO A 112 4.20 17.51 7.72
N ASP A 113 5.32 17.70 8.41
CA ASP A 113 6.55 16.93 8.15
C ASP A 113 6.35 15.42 8.25
N GLN A 114 5.36 14.96 9.03
CA GLN A 114 5.03 13.53 9.15
C GLN A 114 4.50 12.91 7.84
N CYS A 115 4.20 13.72 6.81
CA CYS A 115 3.86 13.26 5.46
C CYS A 115 5.09 12.93 4.60
N PHE A 116 6.28 13.36 5.01
CA PHE A 116 7.54 13.13 4.32
C PHE A 116 8.45 12.28 5.21
N ARG A 117 8.68 11.01 4.84
CA ARG A 117 9.39 10.05 5.69
C ARG A 117 10.54 9.37 4.97
N GLY A 118 11.38 8.71 5.75
CA GLY A 118 12.54 7.96 5.26
C GLY A 118 13.73 8.86 4.94
N SER A 119 14.87 8.24 4.64
CA SER A 119 16.11 8.92 4.28
C SER A 119 16.81 8.19 3.13
N ASN A 120 17.67 8.92 2.40
CA ASN A 120 18.45 8.40 1.27
C ASN A 120 17.54 7.72 0.20
N GLY A 121 17.83 6.48 -0.20
CA GLY A 121 17.02 5.73 -1.17
C GLY A 121 15.68 5.21 -0.62
N GLY A 122 15.38 5.43 0.67
CA GLY A 122 14.19 4.90 1.35
C GLY A 122 13.09 5.92 1.60
N THR A 123 13.03 7.03 0.85
CA THR A 123 12.04 8.09 1.06
C THR A 123 10.61 7.62 0.72
N ARG A 124 9.63 8.18 1.43
CA ARG A 124 8.20 7.91 1.30
C ARG A 124 7.39 9.20 1.45
N TYR A 125 6.26 9.26 0.75
CA TYR A 125 5.34 10.39 0.75
C TYR A 125 3.92 9.88 0.96
N VAL A 126 3.14 10.60 1.77
CA VAL A 126 1.69 10.43 1.90
C VAL A 126 0.99 11.78 1.83
N GLY A 127 -0.06 11.91 1.01
CA GLY A 127 -0.82 13.15 0.86
C GLY A 127 -1.92 13.35 1.91
N ARG A 128 -2.78 14.37 1.68
CA ARG A 128 -3.70 14.90 2.69
C ARG A 128 -4.85 13.95 3.07
N SER A 129 -5.26 13.06 2.18
CA SER A 129 -6.32 12.08 2.53
C SER A 129 -5.82 10.99 3.49
N ASN A 130 -4.51 10.79 3.65
CA ASN A 130 -3.98 9.71 4.47
C ASN A 130 -4.10 9.98 5.98
N TYR A 131 -4.39 8.94 6.77
CA TYR A 131 -4.59 9.04 8.22
C TYR A 131 -3.40 9.65 8.99
N ALA A 132 -2.17 9.57 8.45
CA ALA A 132 -0.95 10.08 9.05
C ALA A 132 -1.02 11.57 9.46
N LEU A 133 -1.85 12.39 8.80
CA LEU A 133 -2.04 13.78 9.20
C LEU A 133 -2.53 13.93 10.64
N PHE A 134 -3.28 12.98 11.20
CA PHE A 134 -3.79 13.10 12.56
C PHE A 134 -2.70 12.98 13.63
N MET A 135 -1.51 12.49 13.28
CA MET A 135 -0.40 12.40 14.23
C MET A 135 -0.02 13.77 14.80
N SER A 136 -0.17 14.85 14.01
CA SER A 136 0.14 16.21 14.43
C SER A 136 -0.83 16.76 15.48
N LEU A 137 -2.07 16.23 15.58
CA LEU A 137 -3.06 16.64 16.58
C LEU A 137 -2.74 16.14 17.99
N PHE A 138 -1.83 15.19 18.15
CA PHE A 138 -1.53 14.58 19.44
C PHE A 138 -0.05 14.78 19.80
N PRO A 139 0.39 16.04 20.04
CA PRO A 139 1.81 16.36 20.27
C PRO A 139 2.39 15.68 21.51
N HIS A 140 1.57 15.38 22.53
CA HIS A 140 2.02 14.62 23.70
C HIS A 140 2.45 13.19 23.34
N VAL A 141 1.74 12.55 22.42
CA VAL A 141 2.07 11.20 21.94
C VAL A 141 3.29 11.26 21.02
N GLY A 142 3.35 12.23 20.10
CA GLY A 142 4.53 12.45 19.26
C GLY A 142 5.80 12.74 20.08
N GLY A 143 5.70 13.59 21.10
CA GLY A 143 6.79 13.90 22.01
C GLY A 143 7.23 12.72 22.89
N PHE A 144 6.28 11.88 23.33
CA PHE A 144 6.59 10.63 24.02
C PHE A 144 7.39 9.69 23.12
N LEU A 145 6.90 9.43 21.90
CA LEU A 145 7.57 8.54 20.94
C LEU A 145 8.98 9.04 20.56
N HIS A 146 9.16 10.36 20.43
CA HIS A 146 10.47 10.97 20.19
C HIS A 146 11.43 10.77 21.38
N ARG A 147 10.94 10.93 22.60
CA ARG A 147 11.72 10.72 23.83
C ARG A 147 12.14 9.25 23.97
N GLU A 148 11.23 8.32 23.72
CA GLU A 148 11.48 6.88 23.74
C GLU A 148 12.52 6.47 22.68
N SER A 149 12.46 7.05 21.47
CA SER A 149 13.48 6.82 20.43
C SER A 149 14.90 7.22 20.87
N LYS A 150 15.02 8.17 21.81
CA LYS A 150 16.31 8.61 22.38
C LYS A 150 16.75 7.80 23.60
N ASN A 151 15.84 7.09 24.28
CA ASN A 151 16.16 6.30 25.46
C ASN A 151 16.77 4.94 25.09
N LYS A 152 18.09 4.77 25.28
CA LYS A 152 18.85 3.59 24.82
C LYS A 152 18.30 2.24 25.31
N ASN A 153 17.73 2.17 26.52
CA ASN A 153 17.24 0.91 27.10
C ASN A 153 15.87 0.49 26.52
N GLN A 154 14.89 1.39 26.53
CA GLN A 154 13.54 1.12 25.97
C GLN A 154 13.54 1.09 24.43
N ARG A 155 14.36 1.92 23.76
CA ARG A 155 14.66 1.77 22.34
C ARG A 155 15.16 0.36 22.03
N GLY A 156 15.99 -0.22 22.90
CA GLY A 156 16.46 -1.59 22.76
C GLY A 156 15.33 -2.61 22.72
N ASP A 157 14.33 -2.50 23.58
CA ASP A 157 13.24 -3.48 23.64
C ASP A 157 12.18 -3.27 22.55
N MET A 158 11.90 -2.02 22.18
CA MET A 158 11.04 -1.70 21.03
C MET A 158 11.69 -2.10 19.71
N GLU A 159 12.98 -1.77 19.50
CA GLU A 159 13.72 -2.17 18.29
C GLU A 159 13.90 -3.70 18.23
N LYS A 160 14.10 -4.39 19.35
CA LYS A 160 14.08 -5.86 19.39
C LYS A 160 12.72 -6.41 18.94
N LEU A 161 11.62 -5.88 19.48
CA LEU A 161 10.26 -6.31 19.13
C LEU A 161 10.00 -6.11 17.62
N LYS A 162 10.32 -4.92 17.13
CA LYS A 162 10.27 -4.53 15.72
C LYS A 162 11.11 -5.43 14.83
N HIS A 163 12.37 -5.69 15.20
CA HIS A 163 13.23 -6.62 14.46
C HIS A 163 12.71 -8.05 14.46
N GLN A 164 12.13 -8.53 15.57
CA GLN A 164 11.49 -9.84 15.65
C GLN A 164 10.27 -9.94 14.73
N MET A 165 9.38 -8.94 14.77
CA MET A 165 8.21 -8.85 13.89
C MET A 165 8.63 -8.83 12.41
N TRP A 166 9.60 -7.99 12.06
CA TRP A 166 10.14 -7.89 10.69
C TRP A 166 10.83 -9.14 10.19
N SER A 167 11.66 -9.75 11.03
CA SER A 167 12.36 -10.99 10.68
C SER A 167 11.34 -12.09 10.41
N ARG A 168 10.29 -12.21 11.24
CA ARG A 168 9.21 -13.19 11.05
C ARG A 168 8.40 -12.95 9.79
N GLU A 169 7.97 -11.71 9.56
CA GLU A 169 7.20 -11.36 8.36
C GLU A 169 7.99 -11.62 7.08
N ARG A 170 9.25 -11.17 7.02
CA ARG A 170 10.14 -11.39 5.87
C ARG A 170 10.45 -12.86 5.67
N GLN A 171 10.75 -13.60 6.75
CA GLN A 171 11.02 -15.05 6.67
C GLN A 171 9.79 -15.83 6.20
N ASN A 172 8.58 -15.43 6.61
CA ASN A 172 7.35 -16.09 6.16
C ASN A 172 7.08 -15.80 4.67
N HIS A 173 7.29 -14.55 4.24
CA HIS A 173 7.18 -14.20 2.83
C HIS A 173 8.22 -14.96 1.98
N GLN A 174 9.47 -15.02 2.43
CA GLN A 174 10.55 -15.73 1.73
C GLN A 174 10.38 -17.26 1.75
N ARG A 175 9.90 -17.85 2.85
CA ARG A 175 9.58 -19.29 2.93
C ARG A 175 8.49 -19.67 1.96
N ALA A 176 7.41 -18.90 1.89
CA ALA A 176 6.32 -19.16 0.96
C ALA A 176 6.74 -19.09 -0.52
N TYR A 177 7.73 -18.27 -0.90
CA TYR A 177 8.32 -18.28 -2.24
C TYR A 177 9.31 -19.42 -2.49
N ARG A 178 9.95 -19.94 -1.44
CA ARG A 178 10.98 -20.98 -1.55
C ARG A 178 10.43 -22.40 -1.49
N ASP A 179 9.33 -22.62 -0.77
CA ASP A 179 8.99 -23.99 -0.39
C ASP A 179 8.30 -24.79 -1.49
N HIS A 180 7.46 -24.25 -2.39
CA HIS A 180 6.95 -25.00 -3.55
C HIS A 180 6.57 -24.04 -4.67
N ALA A 181 6.76 -24.42 -5.94
CA ALA A 181 6.01 -23.78 -7.02
C ALA A 181 4.52 -24.00 -6.73
N PHE A 182 3.74 -22.93 -6.54
CA PHE A 182 2.33 -23.04 -6.18
C PHE A 182 1.58 -23.83 -7.26
N ARG A 183 1.18 -25.06 -6.94
CA ARG A 183 0.25 -25.86 -7.74
C ARG A 183 -1.16 -25.49 -7.32
N LEU A 184 -1.84 -24.67 -8.12
CA LEU A 184 -3.13 -24.09 -7.76
C LEU A 184 -4.17 -25.18 -7.46
N GLU A 185 -4.10 -26.30 -8.18
CA GLU A 185 -4.92 -27.49 -8.04
C GLU A 185 -4.81 -28.15 -6.65
N GLU A 186 -3.62 -28.11 -6.03
CA GLU A 186 -3.39 -28.67 -4.69
C GLU A 186 -3.88 -27.72 -3.57
N MET A 187 -4.25 -26.49 -3.90
CA MET A 187 -4.64 -25.45 -2.94
C MET A 187 -6.15 -25.28 -2.78
N VAL A 188 -6.95 -25.90 -3.65
CA VAL A 188 -8.42 -25.88 -3.54
C VAL A 188 -8.83 -26.79 -2.38
N PRO A 189 -9.52 -26.27 -1.36
CA PRO A 189 -9.93 -27.06 -0.21
C PRO A 189 -11.11 -27.99 -0.54
N ALA A 190 -11.54 -28.81 0.42
CA ALA A 190 -12.71 -29.66 0.26
C ALA A 190 -13.97 -28.86 -0.12
N ARG A 191 -14.80 -29.42 -1.00
CA ARG A 191 -16.00 -28.77 -1.57
C ARG A 191 -16.88 -28.04 -0.54
N PRO A 192 -17.27 -28.62 0.61
CA PRO A 192 -18.14 -27.92 1.55
C PRO A 192 -17.55 -26.59 2.07
N PHE A 193 -16.22 -26.56 2.24
CA PHE A 193 -15.52 -25.37 2.67
C PHE A 193 -15.38 -24.35 1.53
N ALA A 194 -15.10 -24.82 0.31
CA ALA A 194 -15.10 -23.97 -0.87
C ALA A 194 -16.49 -23.35 -1.14
N ASP A 195 -17.56 -24.15 -1.04
CA ASP A 195 -18.96 -23.71 -1.22
C ASP A 195 -19.29 -22.56 -0.27
N GLN A 196 -18.89 -22.68 1.01
CA GLN A 196 -19.12 -21.64 2.00
C GLN A 196 -18.37 -20.34 1.67
N LEU A 197 -17.09 -20.42 1.29
CA LEU A 197 -16.28 -19.24 0.96
C LEU A 197 -16.76 -18.55 -0.33
N VAL A 198 -17.11 -19.34 -1.35
CA VAL A 198 -17.70 -18.84 -2.59
C VAL A 198 -19.04 -18.14 -2.30
N HIS A 199 -19.89 -18.75 -1.48
CA HIS A 199 -21.16 -18.13 -1.07
C HIS A 199 -20.95 -16.80 -0.33
N LEU A 200 -19.97 -16.72 0.57
CA LEU A 200 -19.64 -15.49 1.28
C LEU A 200 -19.19 -14.38 0.32
N TYR A 201 -18.40 -14.69 -0.71
CA TYR A 201 -18.04 -13.72 -1.75
C TYR A 201 -19.27 -13.25 -2.55
N LEU A 202 -20.09 -14.19 -3.04
CA LEU A 202 -21.24 -13.91 -3.90
C LEU A 202 -22.33 -13.10 -3.18
N SER A 203 -22.53 -13.34 -1.88
CA SER A 203 -23.49 -12.60 -1.04
C SER A 203 -22.98 -11.23 -0.58
N THR A 204 -21.72 -10.88 -0.84
CA THR A 204 -21.09 -9.64 -0.36
C THR A 204 -20.47 -8.84 -1.50
N PHE A 205 -19.18 -9.02 -1.79
CA PHE A 205 -18.43 -8.22 -2.75
C PHE A 205 -18.98 -8.35 -4.17
N GLU A 206 -19.57 -9.49 -4.55
CA GLU A 206 -20.22 -9.59 -5.86
C GLU A 206 -21.49 -8.73 -5.95
N THR A 207 -22.16 -8.40 -4.84
CA THR A 207 -23.32 -7.49 -4.85
C THR A 207 -22.94 -6.02 -5.07
N THR A 208 -21.64 -5.70 -5.00
CA THR A 208 -21.13 -4.32 -5.07
C THR A 208 -20.14 -4.11 -6.20
N HIS A 209 -19.20 -5.02 -6.41
CA HIS A 209 -18.11 -4.88 -7.37
C HIS A 209 -18.39 -5.54 -8.73
N ARG A 210 -19.44 -6.36 -8.86
CA ARG A 210 -19.87 -6.98 -10.14
C ARG A 210 -18.72 -7.53 -11.01
N ILE A 211 -17.73 -8.19 -10.39
CA ILE A 211 -16.53 -8.65 -11.10
C ILE A 211 -16.89 -9.85 -11.97
N LEU A 212 -17.78 -10.71 -11.48
CA LEU A 212 -18.16 -11.95 -12.13
C LEU A 212 -19.59 -11.87 -12.64
N HIS A 213 -19.87 -12.61 -13.71
CA HIS A 213 -21.24 -12.94 -14.05
C HIS A 213 -21.65 -14.19 -13.25
N TYR A 214 -22.66 -14.08 -12.40
CA TYR A 214 -23.02 -15.12 -11.43
C TYR A 214 -23.21 -16.49 -12.09
N GLN A 215 -24.03 -16.57 -13.13
CA GLN A 215 -24.40 -17.81 -13.81
C GLN A 215 -23.19 -18.43 -14.54
N ALA A 216 -22.35 -17.61 -15.17
CA ALA A 216 -21.17 -18.10 -15.86
C ALA A 216 -20.15 -18.69 -14.86
N PHE A 217 -19.91 -18.01 -13.75
CA PHE A 217 -19.00 -18.49 -12.72
C PHE A 217 -19.51 -19.78 -12.06
N MET A 218 -20.79 -19.84 -11.67
CA MET A 218 -21.35 -21.04 -11.04
C MET A 218 -21.35 -22.26 -11.98
N ARG A 219 -21.57 -22.07 -13.29
CA ARG A 219 -21.39 -23.15 -14.28
C ARG A 219 -19.96 -23.69 -14.29
N GLN A 220 -18.96 -22.81 -14.28
CA GLN A 220 -17.54 -23.21 -14.22
C GLN A 220 -17.20 -23.91 -12.89
N TYR A 221 -17.77 -23.43 -11.78
CA TYR A 221 -17.59 -24.00 -10.46
C TYR A 221 -18.16 -25.43 -10.33
N GLU A 222 -19.37 -25.67 -10.83
CA GLU A 222 -19.94 -27.03 -10.86
C GLU A 222 -19.19 -27.97 -11.82
N ALA A 223 -18.73 -27.45 -12.97
CA ALA A 223 -17.93 -28.21 -13.91
C ALA A 223 -16.59 -28.66 -13.29
N TYR A 224 -15.93 -27.78 -12.52
CA TYR A 224 -14.70 -28.12 -11.81
C TYR A 224 -14.86 -29.32 -10.88
N TRP A 225 -15.96 -29.41 -10.12
CA TRP A 225 -16.20 -30.55 -9.22
C TRP A 225 -16.53 -31.86 -9.95
N THR A 226 -16.85 -31.79 -11.25
CA THR A 226 -17.08 -32.96 -12.09
C THR A 226 -15.76 -33.53 -12.62
N ASP A 227 -14.79 -32.68 -12.97
CA ASP A 227 -13.46 -33.09 -13.44
C ASP A 227 -12.34 -32.18 -12.90
N PRO A 228 -11.92 -32.35 -11.62
CA PRO A 228 -10.90 -31.49 -11.01
C PRO A 228 -9.50 -31.66 -11.60
N MET A 229 -9.20 -32.82 -12.21
CA MET A 229 -7.85 -33.15 -12.68
C MET A 229 -7.47 -32.40 -13.96
N ASN A 230 -8.46 -32.00 -14.76
CA ASN A 230 -8.26 -31.25 -16.01
C ASN A 230 -8.67 -29.77 -15.89
N ALA A 231 -8.69 -29.24 -14.67
CA ALA A 231 -9.11 -27.87 -14.41
C ALA A 231 -8.15 -26.84 -15.03
N ASP A 232 -8.71 -25.82 -15.69
CA ASP A 232 -7.94 -24.71 -16.23
C ASP A 232 -7.34 -23.85 -15.11
N THR A 233 -6.05 -23.54 -15.21
CA THR A 233 -5.33 -22.69 -14.25
C THR A 233 -5.91 -21.28 -14.14
N VAL A 234 -6.54 -20.74 -15.19
CA VAL A 234 -7.24 -19.45 -15.15
C VAL A 234 -8.43 -19.53 -14.19
N PHE A 235 -9.24 -20.58 -14.31
CA PHE A 235 -10.37 -20.80 -13.40
C PHE A 235 -9.90 -21.06 -11.97
N LEU A 236 -8.86 -21.87 -11.77
CA LEU A 236 -8.29 -22.12 -10.43
C LEU A 236 -7.79 -20.83 -9.78
N ALA A 237 -7.07 -19.98 -10.51
CA ALA A 237 -6.61 -18.68 -10.00
C ALA A 237 -7.80 -17.78 -9.61
N LYS A 238 -8.86 -17.76 -10.43
CA LYS A 238 -10.11 -17.06 -10.15
C LYS A 238 -10.81 -17.59 -8.90
N LEU A 239 -10.95 -18.91 -8.77
CA LEU A 239 -11.58 -19.58 -7.63
C LEU A 239 -10.82 -19.32 -6.33
N LEU A 240 -9.48 -19.43 -6.35
CA LEU A 240 -8.64 -19.15 -5.18
C LEU A 240 -8.75 -17.67 -4.77
N ALA A 241 -8.82 -16.74 -5.72
CA ALA A 241 -9.02 -15.33 -5.42
C ALA A 241 -10.42 -15.06 -4.82
N VAL A 242 -11.48 -15.68 -5.36
CA VAL A 242 -12.84 -15.63 -4.81
C VAL A 242 -12.86 -16.14 -3.36
N MET A 243 -12.27 -17.30 -3.10
CA MET A 243 -12.21 -17.87 -1.75
C MET A 243 -11.37 -17.01 -0.78
N ALA A 244 -10.30 -16.37 -1.27
CA ALA A 244 -9.49 -15.44 -0.49
C ALA A 244 -10.26 -14.16 -0.10
N VAL A 245 -11.16 -13.67 -0.95
CA VAL A 245 -12.06 -12.57 -0.59
C VAL A 245 -13.12 -13.06 0.41
N GLY A 246 -13.76 -14.20 0.14
CA GLY A 246 -14.82 -14.77 0.97
C GLY A 246 -14.37 -15.16 2.39
N SER A 247 -13.08 -15.47 2.58
CA SER A 247 -12.52 -15.83 3.89
C SER A 247 -12.61 -14.74 4.95
N SER A 248 -12.77 -13.48 4.52
CA SER A 248 -12.91 -12.33 5.42
C SER A 248 -14.14 -12.38 6.32
N PHE A 249 -15.21 -13.03 5.85
CA PHE A 249 -16.48 -13.19 6.55
C PHE A 249 -16.66 -14.58 7.15
N TYR A 250 -15.61 -15.41 7.12
CA TYR A 250 -15.67 -16.76 7.64
C TYR A 250 -15.59 -16.76 9.17
N SER A 251 -16.66 -17.22 9.84
CA SER A 251 -16.70 -17.29 11.31
C SER A 251 -16.17 -18.65 11.82
N PRO A 252 -15.26 -18.69 12.83
CA PRO A 252 -14.54 -19.90 13.24
C PRO A 252 -15.34 -21.00 13.97
N GLU A 253 -16.67 -20.92 14.07
CA GLU A 253 -17.48 -21.97 14.74
C GLU A 253 -17.34 -23.32 14.02
N ALA A 254 -17.02 -23.29 12.72
CA ALA A 254 -16.46 -24.41 11.98
C ALA A 254 -14.93 -24.25 11.93
N LYS A 255 -14.20 -24.77 12.92
CA LYS A 255 -12.73 -24.87 12.81
C LYS A 255 -12.42 -25.73 11.58
N PRO A 256 -11.57 -25.25 10.64
CA PRO A 256 -11.00 -26.15 9.65
C PRO A 256 -10.32 -27.27 10.43
N THR A 257 -10.50 -28.50 9.99
CA THR A 257 -9.89 -29.72 10.55
C THR A 257 -8.37 -29.78 10.36
N GLY A 258 -7.66 -28.65 10.48
CA GLY A 258 -6.26 -28.47 10.14
C GLY A 258 -5.47 -27.64 11.16
N ARG A 259 -4.14 -27.82 11.12
CA ARG A 259 -3.14 -27.14 11.96
C ARG A 259 -2.99 -25.64 11.68
N GLU A 260 -3.53 -25.14 10.56
CA GLU A 260 -3.31 -23.77 10.06
C GLU A 260 -4.49 -22.82 10.31
N SER A 261 -4.19 -21.55 10.57
CA SER A 261 -5.21 -20.49 10.71
C SER A 261 -5.78 -20.05 9.36
N MET A 262 -7.03 -19.57 9.34
CA MET A 262 -7.68 -19.09 8.10
C MET A 262 -6.87 -17.99 7.39
N HIS A 263 -6.23 -17.11 8.17
CA HIS A 263 -5.36 -16.07 7.65
C HIS A 263 -4.15 -16.64 6.90
N GLN A 264 -3.47 -17.66 7.45
CA GLN A 264 -2.34 -18.30 6.77
C GLN A 264 -2.75 -18.91 5.43
N THR A 265 -3.88 -19.62 5.40
CA THR A 265 -4.44 -20.18 4.17
C THR A 265 -4.76 -19.09 3.14
N THR A 266 -5.41 -18.01 3.59
CA THR A 266 -5.74 -16.86 2.73
C THR A 266 -4.50 -16.19 2.15
N SER A 267 -3.47 -15.92 2.98
CA SER A 267 -2.21 -15.36 2.51
C SER A 267 -1.53 -16.28 1.49
N ARG A 268 -1.58 -17.62 1.67
CA ARG A 268 -1.06 -18.58 0.69
C ARG A 268 -1.79 -18.47 -0.65
N TRP A 269 -3.13 -18.40 -0.66
CA TRP A 269 -3.91 -18.20 -1.88
C TRP A 269 -3.57 -16.89 -2.59
N ILE A 270 -3.51 -15.77 -1.85
CA ILE A 270 -3.13 -14.46 -2.41
C ILE A 270 -1.75 -14.51 -3.05
N MET A 271 -0.77 -15.14 -2.39
CA MET A 271 0.59 -15.29 -2.92
C MET A 271 0.62 -16.16 -4.18
N ALA A 272 -0.10 -17.29 -4.18
CA ALA A 272 -0.19 -18.18 -5.33
C ALA A 272 -0.79 -17.48 -6.56
N VAL A 273 -1.93 -16.80 -6.38
CA VAL A 273 -2.59 -16.04 -7.46
C VAL A 273 -1.71 -14.89 -7.94
N ARG A 274 -1.03 -14.18 -7.04
CA ARG A 274 -0.06 -13.12 -7.40
C ARG A 274 1.10 -13.66 -8.24
N SER A 275 1.65 -14.81 -7.86
CA SER A 275 2.71 -15.48 -8.63
C SER A 275 2.22 -15.87 -10.02
N TRP A 276 1.01 -16.45 -10.10
CA TRP A 276 0.37 -16.81 -11.36
C TRP A 276 0.11 -15.59 -12.27
N VAL A 277 -0.42 -14.48 -11.74
CA VAL A 277 -0.60 -13.24 -12.53
C VAL A 277 0.73 -12.75 -13.10
N THR A 278 1.81 -12.85 -12.33
CA THR A 278 3.15 -12.43 -12.77
C THR A 278 3.69 -13.32 -13.89
N SER A 279 3.43 -14.64 -13.86
CA SER A 279 3.88 -15.54 -14.92
C SER A 279 3.08 -15.34 -16.22
N VAL A 280 1.80 -14.98 -16.16
CA VAL A 280 0.97 -14.69 -17.35
C VAL A 280 1.49 -13.47 -18.12
N PHE A 281 2.01 -12.46 -17.44
CA PHE A 281 2.60 -11.28 -18.08
C PHE A 281 3.81 -11.59 -18.98
N VAL A 282 4.51 -12.70 -18.73
CA VAL A 282 5.62 -13.15 -19.58
C VAL A 282 5.12 -13.58 -20.96
N GLY A 283 3.89 -14.11 -21.05
CA GLY A 283 3.31 -14.65 -22.29
C GLY A 283 2.52 -13.65 -23.15
N ALA A 284 2.46 -12.37 -22.77
CA ALA A 284 1.65 -11.32 -23.42
C ALA A 284 0.14 -11.64 -23.57
N ASN A 285 -0.39 -12.63 -22.84
CA ASN A 285 -1.78 -13.05 -22.93
C ASN A 285 -2.68 -12.22 -22.00
N ILE A 286 -3.02 -11.01 -22.42
CA ILE A 286 -3.91 -10.11 -21.69
C ILE A 286 -5.35 -10.35 -22.17
N ASN A 287 -6.22 -10.82 -21.28
CA ASN A 287 -7.62 -11.10 -21.57
C ASN A 287 -8.55 -10.67 -20.43
N TYR A 288 -9.86 -10.86 -20.62
CA TYR A 288 -10.87 -10.41 -19.67
C TYR A 288 -10.79 -11.16 -18.33
N ASP A 289 -10.49 -12.47 -18.35
CA ASP A 289 -10.30 -13.27 -17.14
C ASP A 289 -9.12 -12.78 -16.29
N LEU A 290 -8.02 -12.36 -16.91
CA LEU A 290 -6.88 -11.78 -16.21
C LEU A 290 -7.29 -10.52 -15.44
N LEU A 291 -8.10 -9.64 -16.04
CA LEU A 291 -8.62 -8.46 -15.35
C LEU A 291 -9.54 -8.83 -14.18
N GLN A 292 -10.43 -9.83 -14.35
CA GLN A 292 -11.26 -10.32 -13.25
C GLN A 292 -10.40 -10.84 -12.09
N ILE A 293 -9.38 -11.65 -12.39
CA ILE A 293 -8.46 -12.21 -11.40
C ILE A 293 -7.68 -11.09 -10.70
N GLN A 294 -7.21 -10.08 -11.44
CA GLN A 294 -6.52 -8.93 -10.85
C GLN A 294 -7.43 -8.08 -9.95
N CYS A 295 -8.71 -7.90 -10.31
CA CYS A 295 -9.69 -7.21 -9.46
C CYS A 295 -9.96 -7.99 -8.16
N LEU A 296 -10.20 -9.30 -8.27
CA LEU A 296 -10.38 -10.19 -7.10
C LEU A 296 -9.13 -10.21 -6.21
N LEU A 297 -7.94 -10.28 -6.83
CA LEU A 297 -6.67 -10.22 -6.13
C LEU A 297 -6.48 -8.86 -5.43
N MET A 298 -6.90 -7.75 -6.05
CA MET A 298 -6.87 -6.43 -5.42
C MET A 298 -7.72 -6.40 -4.15
N LEU A 299 -8.97 -6.90 -4.23
CA LEU A 299 -9.86 -7.00 -3.08
C LEU A 299 -9.25 -7.88 -1.99
N ALA A 300 -8.77 -9.06 -2.33
CA ALA A 300 -8.16 -9.98 -1.37
C ALA A 300 -6.95 -9.35 -0.66
N ARG A 301 -6.12 -8.59 -1.40
CA ARG A 301 -4.96 -7.88 -0.85
C ARG A 301 -5.35 -6.73 0.08
N GLN A 302 -6.37 -5.95 -0.29
CA GLN A 302 -6.91 -4.88 0.56
C GLN A 302 -7.51 -5.45 1.86
N ILE A 303 -8.25 -6.55 1.76
CA ILE A 303 -8.83 -7.28 2.90
C ILE A 303 -7.75 -7.88 3.80
N ASP A 304 -6.74 -8.54 3.23
CA ASP A 304 -5.64 -9.08 4.02
C ASP A 304 -4.87 -7.94 4.73
N ALA A 305 -4.89 -6.73 4.15
CA ALA A 305 -4.30 -5.50 4.66
C ALA A 305 -2.78 -5.62 4.93
N THR A 306 -2.12 -6.52 4.20
CA THR A 306 -0.71 -6.89 4.38
C THR A 306 0.24 -6.11 3.49
N ASP A 307 -0.29 -5.51 2.43
CA ASP A 307 0.53 -4.83 1.42
C ASP A 307 0.79 -3.35 1.72
N GLY A 308 0.06 -2.73 2.66
CA GLY A 308 0.28 -1.31 3.01
C GLY A 308 0.28 -0.40 1.76
N ASP A 309 1.28 0.48 1.66
CA ASP A 309 1.38 1.51 0.61
C ASP A 309 1.62 0.94 -0.81
N ILE A 310 2.03 -0.33 -0.96
CA ILE A 310 2.26 -0.92 -2.30
C ILE A 310 0.97 -1.33 -3.01
N THR A 311 -0.17 -1.31 -2.32
CA THR A 311 -1.49 -1.59 -2.91
C THR A 311 -1.82 -0.62 -4.04
N TRP A 312 -1.46 0.67 -3.89
CA TRP A 312 -1.66 1.68 -4.94
C TRP A 312 -0.83 1.39 -6.20
N ILE A 313 0.39 0.87 -6.05
CA ILE A 313 1.22 0.45 -7.20
C ILE A 313 0.55 -0.69 -7.97
N ALA A 314 -0.01 -1.67 -7.25
CA ALA A 314 -0.75 -2.77 -7.87
C ALA A 314 -2.00 -2.24 -8.61
N SER A 315 -2.71 -1.27 -8.04
CA SER A 315 -3.85 -0.61 -8.71
C SER A 315 -3.44 0.03 -10.04
N GLY A 316 -2.29 0.72 -10.04
CA GLY A 316 -1.72 1.29 -11.27
C GLY A 316 -1.38 0.24 -12.35
N SER A 317 -1.02 -0.99 -11.96
CA SER A 317 -0.80 -2.09 -12.91
C SER A 317 -2.12 -2.61 -13.50
N LEU A 318 -3.13 -2.82 -12.65
CA LEU A 318 -4.48 -3.20 -13.07
C LEU A 318 -5.07 -2.16 -14.04
N THR A 319 -4.97 -0.88 -13.70
CA THR A 319 -5.44 0.23 -14.54
C THR A 319 -4.79 0.20 -15.93
N ARG A 320 -3.46 0.08 -16.01
CA ARG A 320 -2.75 0.03 -17.30
C ARG A 320 -3.12 -1.21 -18.13
N THR A 321 -3.34 -2.35 -17.47
CA THR A 321 -3.83 -3.57 -18.14
C THR A 321 -5.21 -3.34 -18.76
N ALA A 322 -6.12 -2.69 -18.02
CA ALA A 322 -7.46 -2.37 -18.48
C ALA A 322 -7.48 -1.31 -19.61
N LEU A 323 -6.63 -0.29 -19.51
CA LEU A 323 -6.44 0.70 -20.57
C LEU A 323 -5.91 0.05 -21.85
N THR A 324 -4.96 -0.87 -21.74
CA THR A 324 -4.42 -1.65 -22.88
C THR A 324 -5.51 -2.46 -23.57
N MET A 325 -6.45 -3.04 -22.80
CA MET A 325 -7.62 -3.74 -23.33
C MET A 325 -8.75 -2.81 -23.80
N GLY A 326 -8.63 -1.50 -23.63
CA GLY A 326 -9.62 -0.51 -24.07
C GLY A 326 -10.89 -0.47 -23.23
N LEU A 327 -10.86 -0.83 -21.93
CA LEU A 327 -12.06 -0.82 -21.08
C LEU A 327 -12.60 0.59 -20.79
N HIS A 328 -11.73 1.59 -20.78
CA HIS A 328 -12.07 3.02 -20.69
C HIS A 328 -12.82 3.57 -21.90
N ARG A 329 -12.88 2.80 -23.00
CA ARG A 329 -13.56 3.21 -24.22
C ARG A 329 -14.98 2.66 -24.28
N ASN A 330 -15.89 3.44 -24.88
CA ASN A 330 -17.27 3.00 -25.09
C ASN A 330 -17.30 1.63 -25.80
N PRO A 331 -17.96 0.60 -25.22
CA PRO A 331 -17.99 -0.73 -25.82
C PRO A 331 -18.54 -0.77 -27.24
N ARG A 332 -19.40 0.20 -27.63
CA ARG A 332 -19.95 0.33 -28.99
C ARG A 332 -18.89 0.53 -30.08
N ARG A 333 -17.67 0.95 -29.70
CA ARG A 333 -16.53 1.10 -30.63
C ARG A 333 -15.91 -0.25 -31.03
N PHE A 334 -16.24 -1.31 -30.31
CA PHE A 334 -15.74 -2.66 -30.55
C PHE A 334 -16.88 -3.57 -31.01
N ARG A 335 -16.52 -4.69 -31.63
CA ARG A 335 -17.49 -5.73 -32.03
C ARG A 335 -17.76 -6.65 -30.84
N HIS A 336 -18.70 -6.25 -29.99
CA HIS A 336 -19.15 -7.01 -28.82
C HIS A 336 -20.66 -7.30 -28.89
N SER A 337 -21.09 -8.42 -28.32
CA SER A 337 -22.51 -8.61 -27.98
C SER A 337 -22.93 -7.63 -26.88
N LYS A 338 -24.24 -7.46 -26.69
CA LYS A 338 -24.77 -6.60 -25.62
C LYS A 338 -24.32 -7.06 -24.24
N PHE A 339 -24.29 -8.38 -24.03
CA PHE A 339 -23.70 -9.02 -22.86
C PHE A 339 -22.25 -8.56 -22.62
N TRP A 340 -21.37 -8.73 -23.60
CA TRP A 340 -19.96 -8.35 -23.46
C TRP A 340 -19.77 -6.85 -23.29
N ALA A 341 -20.62 -6.02 -23.89
CA ALA A 341 -20.62 -4.58 -23.66
C ALA A 341 -20.93 -4.24 -22.20
N GLU A 342 -21.94 -4.89 -21.59
CA GLU A 342 -22.29 -4.70 -20.18
C GLU A 342 -21.20 -5.25 -19.24
N MET A 343 -20.66 -6.43 -19.52
CA MET A 343 -19.55 -7.01 -18.73
C MET A 343 -18.34 -6.06 -18.68
N ARG A 344 -17.99 -5.44 -19.81
CA ARG A 344 -16.90 -4.46 -19.87
C ARG A 344 -17.21 -3.18 -19.08
N ARG A 345 -18.44 -2.66 -19.12
CA ARG A 345 -18.84 -1.49 -18.31
C ARG A 345 -18.72 -1.77 -16.82
N ARG A 346 -19.25 -2.92 -16.37
CA ARG A 346 -19.19 -3.36 -14.97
C ARG A 346 -17.75 -3.46 -14.49
N LEU A 347 -16.90 -4.18 -15.23
CA LEU A 347 -15.51 -4.38 -14.83
C LEU A 347 -14.70 -3.07 -14.88
N TRP A 348 -14.97 -2.19 -15.87
CA TRP A 348 -14.35 -0.87 -15.91
C TRP A 348 -14.72 -0.03 -14.69
N ALA A 349 -16.00 0.04 -14.33
CA ALA A 349 -16.45 0.77 -13.15
C ALA A 349 -15.78 0.24 -11.88
N THR A 350 -15.64 -1.08 -11.73
CA THR A 350 -14.93 -1.69 -10.60
C THR A 350 -13.47 -1.28 -10.53
N ILE A 351 -12.77 -1.26 -11.67
CA ILE A 351 -11.36 -0.87 -11.73
C ILE A 351 -11.19 0.60 -11.32
N VAL A 352 -12.08 1.48 -11.78
CA VAL A 352 -12.09 2.89 -11.39
C VAL A 352 -12.32 3.05 -9.89
N GLU A 353 -13.27 2.31 -9.31
CA GLU A 353 -13.53 2.34 -7.86
C GLU A 353 -12.34 1.81 -7.04
N LEU A 354 -11.71 0.72 -7.48
CA LEU A 354 -10.52 0.16 -6.82
C LEU A 354 -9.33 1.13 -6.87
N ASP A 355 -9.14 1.86 -7.96
CA ASP A 355 -8.08 2.87 -8.08
C ASP A 355 -8.36 4.10 -7.22
N LEU A 356 -9.61 4.58 -7.21
CA LEU A 356 -10.01 5.70 -6.39
C LEU A 356 -9.87 5.38 -4.89
N GLN A 357 -10.29 4.18 -4.48
CA GLN A 357 -10.10 3.69 -3.12
C GLN A 357 -8.61 3.60 -2.75
N SER A 358 -7.79 2.96 -3.59
CA SER A 358 -6.36 2.78 -3.32
C SER A 358 -5.62 4.13 -3.26
N SER A 359 -6.05 5.10 -4.08
CA SER A 359 -5.53 6.47 -4.07
C SER A 359 -5.91 7.20 -2.78
N ALA A 360 -7.15 7.04 -2.33
CA ALA A 360 -7.61 7.58 -1.04
C ALA A 360 -6.83 7.03 0.14
N ASP A 361 -6.58 5.71 0.17
CA ASP A 361 -5.78 5.05 1.21
C ASP A 361 -4.33 5.53 1.22
N GLY A 362 -3.70 5.64 0.05
CA GLY A 362 -2.31 6.07 -0.10
C GLY A 362 -2.08 7.58 0.08
N GLY A 363 -3.13 8.41 0.13
CA GLY A 363 -2.93 9.86 0.07
C GLY A 363 -2.52 10.35 -1.31
N MET A 364 -2.87 9.62 -2.38
CA MET A 364 -2.45 9.91 -3.74
C MET A 364 -3.59 10.53 -4.56
N ARG A 365 -3.23 11.21 -5.64
CA ARG A 365 -4.23 11.59 -6.66
C ARG A 365 -4.67 10.32 -7.42
N PRO A 366 -5.93 10.25 -7.86
CA PRO A 366 -6.40 9.16 -8.71
C PRO A 366 -5.53 8.99 -9.96
N SER A 367 -5.31 7.76 -10.40
CA SER A 367 -4.49 7.46 -11.58
C SER A 367 -5.25 7.67 -12.89
N ILE A 368 -6.58 7.64 -12.83
CA ILE A 368 -7.48 7.71 -13.98
C ILE A 368 -8.02 9.13 -14.11
N ASP A 369 -7.85 9.71 -15.29
CA ASP A 369 -8.55 10.93 -15.70
C ASP A 369 -9.91 10.53 -16.30
N LEU A 370 -11.00 10.93 -15.64
CA LEU A 370 -12.35 10.59 -16.07
C LEU A 370 -12.75 11.31 -17.35
N GLU A 371 -12.17 12.47 -17.65
CA GLU A 371 -12.50 13.25 -18.86
C GLU A 371 -11.95 12.58 -20.13
N GLU A 372 -10.92 11.75 -20.00
CA GLU A 372 -10.33 10.97 -21.10
C GLU A 372 -11.04 9.61 -21.31
N CYS A 373 -12.08 9.32 -20.55
CA CYS A 373 -12.86 8.09 -20.61
C CYS A 373 -14.22 8.33 -21.30
N ASP A 374 -14.60 7.48 -22.27
CA ASP A 374 -15.93 7.54 -22.92
C ASP A 374 -16.80 6.29 -22.70
N CYS A 375 -16.43 5.47 -21.70
CA CYS A 375 -17.21 4.30 -21.29
C CYS A 375 -18.43 4.72 -20.44
N ASP A 376 -19.62 4.29 -20.85
CA ASP A 376 -20.87 4.57 -20.13
C ASP A 376 -20.93 3.86 -18.77
N ALA A 377 -21.72 4.39 -17.84
CA ALA A 377 -21.95 3.78 -16.53
C ALA A 377 -22.59 2.38 -16.65
N PRO A 378 -22.34 1.47 -15.68
CA PRO A 378 -23.00 0.16 -15.62
C PRO A 378 -24.52 0.29 -15.54
N SER A 379 -25.22 -0.68 -16.13
CA SER A 379 -26.68 -0.67 -16.22
C SER A 379 -27.32 -1.37 -15.01
N ASN A 380 -28.53 -0.93 -14.63
CA ASN A 380 -29.31 -1.55 -13.56
C ASN A 380 -30.08 -2.78 -14.07
N PHE A 381 -29.35 -3.87 -14.32
CA PHE A 381 -29.88 -5.16 -14.77
C PHE A 381 -29.68 -6.25 -13.72
N ASP A 382 -30.60 -7.22 -13.67
CA ASP A 382 -30.37 -8.46 -12.94
C ASP A 382 -29.52 -9.41 -13.77
N ASP A 383 -28.71 -10.23 -13.10
CA ASP A 383 -27.83 -11.17 -13.80
C ASP A 383 -28.62 -12.25 -14.54
N SER A 384 -29.81 -12.59 -14.05
CA SER A 384 -30.71 -13.53 -14.75
C SER A 384 -31.14 -13.04 -16.13
N ASP A 385 -31.08 -11.73 -16.37
CA ASP A 385 -31.54 -11.11 -17.62
C ASP A 385 -30.39 -10.95 -18.63
N LEU A 386 -29.16 -11.39 -18.28
CA LEU A 386 -27.95 -11.25 -19.09
C LEU A 386 -27.49 -12.60 -19.65
N GLU A 387 -27.80 -12.83 -20.93
CA GLU A 387 -27.39 -14.03 -21.67
C GLU A 387 -26.31 -13.69 -22.71
N GLU A 388 -25.33 -14.58 -22.92
CA GLU A 388 -24.16 -14.31 -23.79
C GLU A 388 -24.53 -13.98 -25.25
N ASP A 389 -25.62 -14.58 -25.74
CA ASP A 389 -26.16 -14.47 -27.10
C ASP A 389 -27.31 -13.45 -27.24
N MET A 390 -27.59 -12.65 -26.21
CA MET A 390 -28.64 -11.63 -26.24
C MET A 390 -28.41 -10.59 -27.37
N ALA A 391 -29.46 -10.30 -28.13
CA ALA A 391 -29.42 -9.35 -29.24
C ALA A 391 -29.75 -7.90 -28.81
N GLU A 392 -30.61 -7.74 -27.80
CA GLU A 392 -31.11 -6.45 -27.32
C GLU A 392 -30.85 -6.29 -25.82
N ASP A 393 -30.77 -5.04 -25.36
CA ASP A 393 -30.58 -4.74 -23.93
C ASP A 393 -31.89 -5.03 -23.16
N PRO A 394 -31.84 -5.54 -21.90
CA PRO A 394 -33.03 -5.78 -21.11
C PRO A 394 -33.73 -4.46 -20.76
N ALA A 395 -35.02 -4.52 -20.45
CA ALA A 395 -35.75 -3.35 -19.98
C ALA A 395 -35.16 -2.86 -18.65
N PRO A 396 -34.81 -1.56 -18.53
CA PRO A 396 -34.27 -1.02 -17.28
C PRO A 396 -35.25 -1.20 -16.12
N LYS A 397 -34.79 -1.77 -15.00
CA LYS A 397 -35.60 -1.89 -13.78
C LYS A 397 -35.59 -0.56 -13.02
N ALA A 398 -36.77 -0.09 -12.62
CA ALA A 398 -36.92 1.15 -11.85
C ALA A 398 -36.54 1.00 -10.36
N GLY A 399 -36.51 -0.23 -9.85
CA GLY A 399 -36.17 -0.56 -8.46
C GLY A 399 -34.76 -1.11 -8.30
N VAL A 400 -34.52 -1.68 -7.12
CA VAL A 400 -33.24 -2.33 -6.77
C VAL A 400 -33.13 -3.65 -7.55
N SER A 401 -32.03 -3.79 -8.29
CA SER A 401 -31.62 -4.97 -9.06
C SER A 401 -30.16 -5.33 -8.70
N ASP A 402 -29.63 -6.45 -9.20
CA ASP A 402 -28.25 -6.87 -8.94
C ASP A 402 -27.21 -5.80 -9.34
N GLY A 403 -27.46 -5.05 -10.42
CA GLY A 403 -26.61 -3.96 -10.91
C GLY A 403 -26.80 -2.61 -10.19
N TYR A 404 -27.76 -2.51 -9.25
CA TYR A 404 -28.17 -1.22 -8.67
C TYR A 404 -27.03 -0.48 -7.98
N PHE A 405 -26.21 -1.19 -7.19
CA PHE A 405 -25.13 -0.57 -6.42
C PHE A 405 -24.12 0.16 -7.32
N GLN A 406 -23.65 -0.47 -8.40
CA GLN A 406 -22.70 0.17 -9.32
C GLN A 406 -23.35 1.32 -10.08
N ALA A 407 -24.58 1.11 -10.56
CA ALA A 407 -25.32 2.14 -11.29
C ALA A 407 -25.49 3.41 -10.43
N VAL A 408 -25.87 3.26 -9.16
CA VAL A 408 -26.07 4.42 -8.27
C VAL A 408 -24.76 5.02 -7.74
N LEU A 409 -23.73 4.22 -7.52
CA LEU A 409 -22.40 4.69 -7.09
C LEU A 409 -21.70 5.50 -8.18
N SER A 410 -21.89 5.12 -9.45
CA SER A 410 -21.33 5.84 -10.60
C SER A 410 -21.79 7.30 -10.69
N ARG A 411 -22.99 7.63 -10.18
CA ARG A 411 -23.52 9.00 -10.17
C ARG A 411 -22.69 9.96 -9.34
N SER A 412 -22.13 9.49 -8.23
CA SER A 412 -21.28 10.31 -7.35
C SER A 412 -19.78 10.19 -7.69
N LEU A 413 -19.40 9.37 -8.67
CA LEU A 413 -18.00 9.17 -9.05
C LEU A 413 -17.30 10.49 -9.47
N PRO A 414 -17.90 11.37 -10.30
CA PRO A 414 -17.25 12.62 -10.69
C PRO A 414 -16.90 13.52 -9.50
N VAL A 415 -17.84 13.69 -8.54
CA VAL A 415 -17.59 14.51 -7.35
C VAL A 415 -16.55 13.86 -6.42
N ARG A 416 -16.58 12.53 -6.24
CA ARG A 416 -15.59 11.82 -5.42
C ARG A 416 -14.19 11.91 -6.00
N THR A 417 -14.04 11.74 -7.31
CA THR A 417 -12.77 11.93 -8.01
C THR A 417 -12.29 13.37 -7.88
N LYS A 418 -13.17 14.36 -8.06
CA LYS A 418 -12.81 15.77 -7.94
C LYS A 418 -12.29 16.13 -6.55
N ILE A 419 -12.96 15.64 -5.49
CA ILE A 419 -12.52 15.81 -4.10
C ILE A 419 -11.10 15.27 -3.94
N MET A 420 -10.85 14.05 -4.42
CA MET A 420 -9.53 13.41 -4.32
C MET A 420 -8.44 14.18 -5.06
N GLU A 421 -8.73 14.67 -6.26
CA GLU A 421 -7.79 15.49 -7.03
C GLU A 421 -7.43 16.78 -6.31
N MET A 422 -8.42 17.47 -5.74
CA MET A 422 -8.22 18.76 -5.09
C MET A 422 -7.51 18.63 -3.75
N VAL A 423 -7.93 17.67 -2.91
CA VAL A 423 -7.35 17.46 -1.57
C VAL A 423 -5.89 17.00 -1.66
N ASN A 424 -5.58 16.07 -2.58
CA ASN A 424 -4.23 15.56 -2.77
C ASN A 424 -3.43 16.31 -3.85
N SER A 425 -3.89 17.49 -4.28
CA SER A 425 -3.08 18.36 -5.14
C SER A 425 -1.84 18.86 -4.41
N LEU A 426 -0.69 18.81 -5.07
CA LEU A 426 0.56 19.40 -4.57
C LEU A 426 0.42 20.91 -4.37
N LYS A 427 -0.32 21.57 -5.28
CA LYS A 427 -0.77 22.95 -5.13
C LYS A 427 -2.17 22.92 -4.54
N PHE A 428 -2.28 23.07 -3.23
CA PHE A 428 -3.57 23.08 -2.57
C PHE A 428 -4.38 24.29 -3.06
N THR A 429 -5.51 24.03 -3.70
CA THR A 429 -6.35 25.05 -4.34
C THR A 429 -7.82 24.92 -3.95
N LEU A 430 -8.11 24.05 -2.98
CA LEU A 430 -9.47 23.82 -2.50
C LEU A 430 -9.89 24.95 -1.57
N THR A 431 -10.80 25.78 -2.03
CA THR A 431 -11.44 26.82 -1.21
C THR A 431 -12.51 26.20 -0.31
N TYR A 432 -12.89 26.92 0.74
CA TYR A 432 -13.91 26.43 1.65
C TYR A 432 -15.29 26.35 1.00
N ASP A 433 -15.68 27.34 0.19
CA ASP A 433 -16.95 27.35 -0.53
C ASP A 433 -17.07 26.18 -1.51
N GLU A 434 -15.98 25.85 -2.21
CA GLU A 434 -15.94 24.70 -3.10
C GLU A 434 -16.10 23.38 -2.33
N ALA A 435 -15.52 23.30 -1.12
CA ALA A 435 -15.73 22.16 -0.25
C ALA A 435 -17.18 22.06 0.26
N LEU A 436 -17.84 23.17 0.60
CA LEU A 436 -19.26 23.16 0.96
C LEU A 436 -20.14 22.71 -0.21
N ARG A 437 -19.85 23.17 -1.43
CA ARG A 437 -20.57 22.78 -2.63
C ARG A 437 -20.45 21.29 -2.93
N MET A 438 -19.24 20.75 -2.90
CA MET A 438 -19.02 19.31 -3.13
C MET A 438 -19.61 18.45 -1.99
N SER A 439 -19.64 18.96 -0.75
CA SER A 439 -20.31 18.32 0.39
C SER A 439 -21.80 18.17 0.16
N ASP A 440 -22.48 19.24 -0.26
CA ASP A 440 -23.91 19.22 -0.59
C ASP A 440 -24.21 18.22 -1.73
N MET A 441 -23.40 18.22 -2.80
CA MET A 441 -23.55 17.26 -3.90
C MET A 441 -23.41 15.81 -3.43
N LEU A 442 -22.42 15.51 -2.58
CA LEU A 442 -22.24 14.18 -2.00
C LEU A 442 -23.41 13.76 -1.12
N ILE A 443 -23.91 14.66 -0.27
CA ILE A 443 -25.04 14.38 0.62
C ILE A 443 -26.29 14.06 -0.20
N ARG A 444 -26.58 14.84 -1.26
CA ARG A 444 -27.71 14.57 -2.16
C ARG A 444 -27.61 13.20 -2.82
N HIS A 445 -26.46 12.85 -3.38
CA HIS A 445 -26.26 11.52 -3.97
C HIS A 445 -26.41 10.40 -2.93
N MET A 446 -25.90 10.61 -1.71
CA MET A 446 -26.05 9.67 -0.61
C MET A 446 -27.53 9.43 -0.28
N GLU A 447 -28.33 10.48 -0.10
CA GLU A 447 -29.75 10.40 0.23
C GLU A 447 -30.56 9.74 -0.89
N GLU A 448 -30.37 10.17 -2.13
CA GLU A 448 -31.03 9.58 -3.31
C GLU A 448 -30.71 8.10 -3.46
N GLY A 449 -29.45 7.71 -3.28
CA GLY A 449 -29.03 6.32 -3.41
C GLY A 449 -29.57 5.43 -2.29
N LEU A 450 -29.58 5.93 -1.05
CA LEU A 450 -30.08 5.21 0.12
C LEU A 450 -31.60 5.03 0.13
N ALA A 451 -32.37 5.98 -0.42
CA ALA A 451 -33.84 5.90 -0.47
C ALA A 451 -34.35 4.63 -1.19
N ALA A 452 -33.68 4.19 -2.26
CA ALA A 452 -34.10 2.99 -2.96
C ALA A 452 -33.73 1.70 -2.20
N PHE A 453 -32.64 1.71 -1.42
CA PHE A 453 -32.26 0.56 -0.58
C PHE A 453 -33.25 0.31 0.56
N GLU A 454 -34.06 1.29 0.96
CA GLU A 454 -35.06 1.11 2.03
C GLU A 454 -36.25 0.23 1.64
N HIS A 455 -36.49 0.06 0.34
CA HIS A 455 -37.62 -0.70 -0.19
C HIS A 455 -37.26 -2.14 -0.59
N GLY A 456 -35.97 -2.55 -0.48
CA GLY A 456 -35.49 -3.88 -0.84
C GLY A 456 -34.91 -4.65 0.35
N SER A 457 -35.46 -5.82 0.68
CA SER A 457 -35.16 -6.54 1.93
C SER A 457 -33.95 -7.50 1.89
N GLY A 458 -32.91 -7.24 1.09
CA GLY A 458 -31.80 -8.21 0.91
C GLY A 458 -30.38 -7.66 0.81
N MET A 459 -30.16 -6.37 0.56
CA MET A 459 -28.84 -5.81 0.22
C MET A 459 -28.19 -5.04 1.38
N THR A 460 -28.20 -5.60 2.59
CA THR A 460 -27.69 -4.94 3.79
C THR A 460 -26.20 -4.55 3.66
N PHE A 461 -25.38 -5.42 3.09
CA PHE A 461 -23.96 -5.14 2.85
C PHE A 461 -23.78 -3.97 1.87
N ALA A 462 -24.44 -4.02 0.70
CA ALA A 462 -24.34 -2.96 -0.30
C ALA A 462 -24.84 -1.61 0.23
N LYS A 463 -25.95 -1.57 0.99
CA LYS A 463 -26.45 -0.36 1.64
C LYS A 463 -25.42 0.23 2.62
N SER A 464 -24.86 -0.63 3.47
CA SER A 464 -23.86 -0.22 4.48
C SER A 464 -22.59 0.31 3.81
N LEU A 465 -22.11 -0.38 2.78
CA LEU A 465 -20.94 0.03 2.01
C LEU A 465 -21.19 1.34 1.26
N TYR A 466 -22.39 1.55 0.71
CA TYR A 466 -22.74 2.80 0.02
C TYR A 466 -22.68 4.01 0.97
N SER A 467 -23.34 3.90 2.14
CA SER A 467 -23.28 4.94 3.19
C SER A 467 -21.84 5.19 3.66
N PHE A 468 -21.09 4.12 3.91
CA PHE A 468 -19.69 4.20 4.31
C PHE A 468 -18.85 4.95 3.27
N THR A 469 -18.99 4.62 1.99
CA THR A 469 -18.25 5.25 0.89
C THR A 469 -18.53 6.75 0.84
N MET A 470 -19.78 7.21 0.89
CA MET A 470 -20.09 8.65 0.84
C MET A 470 -19.47 9.40 2.02
N ARG A 471 -19.59 8.83 3.24
CA ARG A 471 -19.05 9.43 4.46
C ARG A 471 -17.53 9.48 4.45
N ARG A 472 -16.86 8.49 3.87
CA ARG A 472 -15.40 8.52 3.66
C ARG A 472 -14.98 9.74 2.86
N TYR A 473 -15.65 10.07 1.75
CA TYR A 473 -15.29 11.25 0.95
C TYR A 473 -15.69 12.57 1.63
N LEU A 474 -16.76 12.61 2.42
CA LEU A 474 -17.07 13.77 3.28
C LEU A 474 -15.96 14.02 4.29
N LEU A 475 -15.42 12.97 4.92
CA LEU A 475 -14.29 13.08 5.84
C LEU A 475 -13.04 13.62 5.13
N ILE A 476 -12.68 13.04 3.98
CA ILE A 476 -11.52 13.47 3.19
C ILE A 476 -11.64 14.95 2.79
N LEU A 477 -12.83 15.37 2.35
CA LEU A 477 -13.10 16.72 1.90
C LEU A 477 -12.98 17.78 3.00
N HIS A 478 -13.59 17.52 4.16
CA HIS A 478 -13.67 18.51 5.24
C HIS A 478 -12.44 18.54 6.14
N ARG A 479 -11.57 17.54 6.05
CA ARG A 479 -10.41 17.39 6.93
C ARG A 479 -9.44 18.59 6.92
N PRO A 480 -9.01 19.14 5.78
CA PRO A 480 -8.08 20.28 5.79
C PRO A 480 -8.62 21.45 6.60
N PHE A 481 -9.95 21.65 6.57
CA PHE A 481 -10.65 22.70 7.29
C PHE A 481 -10.90 22.37 8.76
N TYR A 482 -11.13 21.09 9.09
CA TYR A 482 -11.26 20.61 10.47
C TYR A 482 -10.06 21.04 11.32
N PHE A 483 -8.84 20.89 10.79
CA PHE A 483 -7.60 21.24 11.49
C PHE A 483 -7.48 22.74 11.83
N SER A 484 -8.26 23.59 11.16
CA SER A 484 -8.19 25.05 11.32
C SER A 484 -9.30 25.63 12.21
N VAL A 485 -10.15 24.78 12.81
CA VAL A 485 -11.31 25.25 13.58
C VAL A 485 -10.93 26.08 14.82
N LEU A 486 -9.82 25.74 15.48
CA LEU A 486 -9.29 26.50 16.62
C LEU A 486 -8.81 27.90 16.24
N GLN A 487 -8.48 28.10 14.96
CA GLN A 487 -7.95 29.36 14.45
C GLN A 487 -9.05 30.23 13.84
N SER A 488 -10.15 29.62 13.38
CA SER A 488 -11.26 30.35 12.75
C SER A 488 -12.61 29.62 12.91
N PRO A 489 -13.60 30.25 13.58
CA PRO A 489 -14.96 29.70 13.71
C PRO A 489 -15.68 29.43 12.39
N LYS A 490 -15.23 30.01 11.26
CA LYS A 490 -15.82 29.73 9.94
C LYS A 490 -15.85 28.25 9.56
N TYR A 491 -14.96 27.44 10.15
CA TYR A 491 -14.86 25.99 9.88
C TYR A 491 -15.72 25.09 10.78
N THR A 492 -16.64 25.66 11.58
CA THR A 492 -17.52 24.89 12.48
C THR A 492 -18.35 23.84 11.74
N TYR A 493 -18.80 24.11 10.51
CA TYR A 493 -19.53 23.12 9.72
C TYR A 493 -18.65 21.89 9.39
N SER A 494 -17.37 22.09 9.04
CA SER A 494 -16.43 20.98 8.82
C SER A 494 -16.22 20.15 10.09
N ARG A 495 -16.12 20.81 11.26
CA ARG A 495 -16.04 20.11 12.56
C ARG A 495 -17.26 19.21 12.78
N LYS A 496 -18.46 19.74 12.57
CA LYS A 496 -19.73 18.99 12.68
C LYS A 496 -19.75 17.78 11.74
N ILE A 497 -19.52 17.99 10.44
CA ILE A 497 -19.57 16.92 9.43
C ILE A 497 -18.53 15.83 9.70
N CYS A 498 -17.31 16.22 10.11
CA CYS A 498 -16.27 15.27 10.46
C CYS A 498 -16.67 14.42 11.68
N LEU A 499 -17.24 15.03 12.72
CA LEU A 499 -17.69 14.30 13.90
C LEU A 499 -18.85 13.36 13.59
N GLU A 500 -19.91 13.84 12.94
CA GLU A 500 -21.10 13.04 12.60
C GLU A 500 -20.75 11.86 11.69
N SER A 501 -19.92 12.10 10.68
CA SER A 501 -19.45 11.03 9.78
C SER A 501 -18.59 10.00 10.51
N SER A 502 -17.72 10.45 11.42
CA SER A 502 -16.87 9.56 12.23
C SER A 502 -17.68 8.69 13.19
N LEU A 503 -18.65 9.28 13.88
CA LEU A 503 -19.55 8.54 14.78
C LEU A 503 -20.40 7.52 14.02
N HIS A 504 -20.90 7.87 12.83
CA HIS A 504 -21.61 6.92 11.99
C HIS A 504 -20.72 5.76 11.55
N ILE A 505 -19.49 6.01 11.09
CA ILE A 505 -18.55 4.94 10.74
C ILE A 505 -18.29 4.03 11.95
N LEU A 506 -18.00 4.59 13.12
CA LEU A 506 -17.74 3.80 14.34
C LEU A 506 -18.98 3.04 14.82
N SER A 507 -20.19 3.53 14.57
CA SER A 507 -21.43 2.82 14.90
C SER A 507 -21.60 1.50 14.13
N MET A 508 -20.88 1.32 13.02
CA MET A 508 -20.85 0.05 12.29
C MET A 508 -20.12 -1.08 13.04
N LEU A 509 -19.43 -0.77 14.16
CA LEU A 509 -18.84 -1.75 15.06
C LEU A 509 -19.83 -2.28 16.13
N GLU A 510 -21.01 -1.68 16.25
CA GLU A 510 -21.99 -2.07 17.27
C GLU A 510 -22.61 -3.43 16.97
N GLU A 511 -22.72 -4.29 18.00
CA GLU A 511 -23.25 -5.65 17.83
C GLU A 511 -24.75 -5.68 17.55
N ASP A 512 -25.49 -4.67 18.05
CA ASP A 512 -26.95 -4.58 17.94
C ASP A 512 -27.42 -4.01 16.60
N VAL A 513 -26.50 -3.64 15.70
CA VAL A 513 -26.80 -2.96 14.43
C VAL A 513 -26.54 -3.91 13.25
N PRO A 514 -27.37 -3.91 12.18
CA PRO A 514 -27.22 -4.82 11.03
C PRO A 514 -26.03 -4.44 10.11
N HIS A 515 -24.82 -4.43 10.67
CA HIS A 515 -23.56 -4.09 9.98
C HIS A 515 -22.48 -5.17 10.14
N ALA A 516 -22.87 -6.42 10.40
CA ALA A 516 -21.93 -7.52 10.71
C ALA A 516 -20.73 -7.60 9.75
N HIS A 517 -20.97 -7.52 8.44
CA HIS A 517 -19.93 -7.53 7.41
C HIS A 517 -19.00 -6.31 7.48
N MET A 518 -19.53 -5.12 7.73
CA MET A 518 -18.69 -3.92 7.88
C MET A 518 -17.82 -4.01 9.14
N ARG A 519 -18.34 -4.60 10.22
CA ARG A 519 -17.58 -4.87 11.45
C ARG A 519 -16.41 -5.82 11.18
N ASP A 520 -16.59 -6.86 10.36
CA ASP A 520 -15.52 -7.79 10.00
C ASP A 520 -14.44 -7.14 9.12
N LEU A 521 -14.84 -6.20 8.25
CA LEU A 521 -13.95 -5.43 7.38
C LEU A 521 -13.26 -4.24 8.08
N ALA A 522 -13.83 -3.74 9.18
CA ALA A 522 -13.35 -2.56 9.89
C ALA A 522 -11.89 -2.67 10.35
N PRO A 523 -11.42 -3.75 10.99
CA PRO A 523 -10.01 -3.86 11.37
C PRO A 523 -9.11 -4.38 10.23
N SER A 524 -9.64 -4.54 9.02
CA SER A 524 -8.94 -5.11 7.86
C SER A 524 -8.93 -4.15 6.66
N MET A 525 -9.79 -4.35 5.65
CA MET A 525 -9.89 -3.50 4.45
C MET A 525 -10.07 -2.01 4.76
N PHE A 526 -10.86 -1.68 5.79
CA PHE A 526 -11.22 -0.30 6.14
C PHE A 526 -10.53 0.20 7.41
N ARG A 527 -9.41 -0.42 7.79
CA ARG A 527 -8.71 -0.10 9.05
C ARG A 527 -8.34 1.38 9.17
N HIS A 528 -8.02 2.03 8.05
CA HIS A 528 -7.55 3.41 8.05
C HIS A 528 -8.69 4.39 8.31
N GLU A 529 -9.88 4.14 7.75
CA GLU A 529 -11.08 4.95 7.91
C GLU A 529 -11.67 4.82 9.30
N PHE A 530 -11.74 3.61 9.85
CA PHE A 530 -12.22 3.42 11.22
C PHE A 530 -11.22 3.98 12.25
N PHE A 531 -9.91 3.78 12.02
CA PHE A 531 -8.88 4.41 12.85
C PHE A 531 -8.97 5.93 12.77
N TYR A 532 -9.13 6.48 11.56
CA TYR A 532 -9.33 7.91 11.32
C TYR A 532 -10.55 8.44 12.07
N ALA A 533 -11.67 7.72 12.03
CA ALA A 533 -12.90 8.12 12.70
C ALA A 533 -12.69 8.18 14.22
N ALA A 534 -12.00 7.17 14.80
CA ALA A 534 -11.64 7.17 16.21
C ALA A 534 -10.71 8.34 16.58
N MET A 535 -9.73 8.66 15.72
CA MET A 535 -8.84 9.81 15.90
C MET A 535 -9.58 11.14 15.88
N THR A 536 -10.57 11.29 15.00
CA THR A 536 -11.43 12.48 14.93
C THR A 536 -12.26 12.64 16.19
N VAL A 537 -12.81 11.55 16.72
CA VAL A 537 -13.55 11.55 18.00
C VAL A 537 -12.62 11.92 19.17
N CYS A 538 -11.39 11.39 19.21
CA CYS A 538 -10.39 11.77 20.20
C CYS A 538 -10.01 13.26 20.12
N ALA A 539 -9.86 13.80 18.91
CA ALA A 539 -9.56 15.21 18.70
C ALA A 539 -10.73 16.10 19.15
N GLU A 540 -11.97 15.72 18.83
CA GLU A 540 -13.18 16.42 19.30
C GLU A 540 -13.26 16.45 20.82
N LEU A 541 -12.96 15.34 21.50
CA LEU A 541 -12.92 15.31 22.97
C LEU A 541 -11.92 16.32 23.53
N GLN A 542 -10.75 16.50 22.91
CA GLN A 542 -9.77 17.51 23.34
C GLN A 542 -10.27 18.93 23.09
N LEU A 543 -10.88 19.19 21.92
CA LEU A 543 -11.42 20.52 21.60
C LEU A 543 -12.51 20.97 22.59
N GLN A 544 -13.44 20.07 22.92
CA GLN A 544 -14.50 20.37 23.90
C GLN A 544 -13.94 20.77 25.26
N MET A 545 -12.78 20.22 25.64
CA MET A 545 -12.12 20.54 26.90
C MET A 545 -11.43 21.91 26.88
N GLU A 546 -10.82 22.29 25.77
CA GLU A 546 -10.19 23.61 25.61
C GLU A 546 -11.25 24.73 25.60
N GLU A 547 -12.46 24.43 25.11
CA GLU A 547 -13.59 25.36 25.05
C GLU A 547 -14.33 25.48 26.40
N THR A 548 -14.24 24.48 27.28
CA THR A 548 -14.89 24.52 28.60
C THR A 548 -13.99 25.20 29.63
N SER A 549 -14.38 26.40 30.07
CA SER A 549 -13.63 27.18 31.06
C SER A 549 -13.42 26.40 32.37
N PRO A 550 -12.23 26.49 33.00
CA PRO A 550 -11.96 25.87 34.29
C PRO A 550 -12.85 26.51 35.36
N GLY A 551 -13.98 25.87 35.66
CA GLY A 551 -14.99 26.34 36.63
C GLY A 551 -16.44 26.28 36.15
N GLY A 552 -16.71 26.04 34.86
CA GLY A 552 -18.07 25.81 34.36
C GLY A 552 -18.55 24.41 34.70
N GLN A 553 -19.72 24.26 35.33
CA GLN A 553 -20.36 22.95 35.47
C GLN A 553 -20.68 22.39 34.09
N LEU A 554 -19.98 21.32 33.70
CA LEU A 554 -20.31 20.57 32.50
C LEU A 554 -21.74 20.05 32.62
N THR A 555 -22.60 20.37 31.65
CA THR A 555 -23.97 19.86 31.65
C THR A 555 -23.97 18.33 31.60
N ASP A 556 -24.95 17.69 32.23
CA ASP A 556 -25.07 16.23 32.22
C ASP A 556 -25.19 15.67 30.79
N LEU A 557 -25.75 16.45 29.87
CA LEU A 557 -25.81 16.13 28.44
C LEU A 557 -24.41 16.01 27.83
N VAL A 558 -23.53 16.99 28.03
CA VAL A 558 -22.15 16.95 27.50
C VAL A 558 -21.38 15.77 28.08
N ARG A 559 -21.54 15.50 29.38
CA ARG A 559 -20.91 14.33 30.01
C ARG A 559 -21.41 13.01 29.41
N SER A 560 -22.71 12.91 29.11
CA SER A 560 -23.27 11.73 28.44
C SER A 560 -22.72 11.54 27.02
N GLN A 561 -22.58 12.64 26.26
CA GLN A 561 -22.01 12.62 24.91
C GLN A 561 -20.54 12.16 24.92
N GLN A 562 -19.74 12.69 25.85
CA GLN A 562 -18.34 12.28 26.03
C GLN A 562 -18.23 10.78 26.37
N ALA A 563 -19.13 10.25 27.22
CA ALA A 563 -19.14 8.83 27.56
C ALA A 563 -19.44 7.93 26.35
N VAL A 564 -20.39 8.33 25.49
CA VAL A 564 -20.68 7.61 24.23
C VAL A 564 -19.48 7.64 23.30
N MET A 565 -18.87 8.81 23.10
CA MET A 565 -17.67 8.98 22.27
C MET A 565 -16.51 8.09 22.75
N MET A 566 -16.22 8.08 24.05
CA MET A 566 -15.19 7.22 24.63
C MET A 566 -15.47 5.73 24.36
N ARG A 567 -16.73 5.28 24.53
CA ARG A 567 -17.12 3.89 24.28
C ARG A 567 -16.94 3.50 22.80
N THR A 568 -17.22 4.41 21.86
CA THR A 568 -17.00 4.12 20.44
C THR A 568 -15.51 3.93 20.11
N VAL A 569 -14.62 4.70 20.73
CA VAL A 569 -13.17 4.54 20.57
C VAL A 569 -12.69 3.23 21.21
N GLU A 570 -13.19 2.86 22.39
CA GLU A 570 -12.88 1.57 23.05
C GLU A 570 -13.22 0.37 22.18
N ARG A 571 -14.40 0.38 21.53
CA ARG A 571 -14.79 -0.67 20.59
C ARG A 571 -13.84 -0.76 19.40
N MET A 572 -13.37 0.36 18.87
CA MET A 572 -12.39 0.35 17.79
C MET A 572 -11.03 -0.21 18.25
N ILE A 573 -10.59 0.12 19.46
CA ILE A 573 -9.39 -0.47 20.07
C ILE A 573 -9.53 -1.99 20.18
N GLN A 574 -10.68 -2.50 20.64
CA GLN A 574 -10.96 -3.93 20.74
C GLN A 574 -10.98 -4.62 19.36
N ALA A 575 -11.60 -3.99 18.36
CA ALA A 575 -11.62 -4.49 16.99
C ALA A 575 -10.20 -4.61 16.41
N LEU A 576 -9.36 -3.59 16.60
CA LEU A 576 -7.95 -3.63 16.19
C LEU A 576 -7.16 -4.70 16.95
N GLN A 577 -7.38 -4.84 18.27
CA GLN A 577 -6.72 -5.83 19.10
C GLN A 577 -6.96 -7.26 18.57
N SER A 578 -8.20 -7.57 18.17
CA SER A 578 -8.58 -8.89 17.64
C SER A 578 -7.84 -9.28 16.35
N ARG A 579 -7.28 -8.30 15.61
CA ARG A 579 -6.52 -8.48 14.37
C ARG A 579 -5.02 -8.27 14.54
N VAL A 580 -4.51 -8.16 15.77
CA VAL A 580 -3.07 -8.17 16.02
C VAL A 580 -2.58 -9.62 15.92
N TYR A 581 -1.84 -9.92 14.85
CA TYR A 581 -1.37 -11.27 14.58
C TYR A 581 0.00 -11.55 15.24
N PRO A 582 0.31 -12.82 15.58
CA PRO A 582 1.60 -13.21 16.17
C PRO A 582 2.84 -13.02 15.26
N ASN A 583 2.64 -12.75 13.98
CA ASN A 583 3.69 -12.34 13.04
C ASN A 583 3.94 -10.82 13.08
N GLY A 584 3.21 -10.09 13.92
CA GLY A 584 3.32 -8.66 14.12
C GLY A 584 2.43 -7.78 13.25
N LYS A 585 1.61 -8.38 12.37
CA LYS A 585 0.69 -7.62 11.52
C LYS A 585 -0.43 -6.98 12.33
N GLY A 586 -0.86 -5.78 11.93
CA GLY A 586 -1.99 -5.05 12.53
C GLY A 586 -1.68 -4.25 13.81
N GLY A 587 -0.50 -4.41 14.42
CA GLY A 587 -0.17 -3.80 15.72
C GLY A 587 -0.06 -2.26 15.72
N LYS A 588 0.27 -1.63 14.59
CA LYS A 588 0.57 -0.18 14.52
C LYS A 588 -0.62 0.71 14.91
N ALA A 589 -1.75 0.53 14.23
CA ALA A 589 -2.97 1.31 14.49
C ALA A 589 -3.47 1.07 15.92
N TYR A 590 -3.37 -0.16 16.41
CA TYR A 590 -3.73 -0.54 17.78
C TYR A 590 -2.87 0.20 18.82
N ILE A 591 -1.55 0.09 18.74
CA ILE A 591 -0.61 0.73 19.66
C ILE A 591 -0.84 2.24 19.71
N PHE A 592 -0.93 2.86 18.54
CA PHE A 592 -1.08 4.31 18.47
C PHE A 592 -2.42 4.79 19.02
N LEU A 593 -3.53 4.14 18.67
CA LEU A 593 -4.84 4.52 19.17
C LEU A 593 -4.94 4.36 20.70
N CYS A 594 -4.33 3.32 21.27
CA CYS A 594 -4.24 3.16 22.72
C CYS A 594 -3.53 4.32 23.42
N MET A 595 -2.37 4.76 22.88
CA MET A 595 -1.63 5.89 23.45
C MET A 595 -2.41 7.21 23.34
N VAL A 596 -3.04 7.47 22.19
CA VAL A 596 -3.90 8.65 21.99
C VAL A 596 -5.08 8.62 22.95
N PHE A 597 -5.75 7.49 23.07
CA PHE A 597 -6.91 7.35 23.93
C PHE A 597 -6.55 7.48 25.42
N ALA A 598 -5.41 6.93 25.84
CA ALA A 598 -4.86 7.15 27.18
C ALA A 598 -4.56 8.63 27.45
N SER A 599 -4.00 9.35 26.48
CA SER A 599 -3.77 10.79 26.57
C SER A 599 -5.06 11.58 26.78
N VAL A 600 -6.11 11.25 26.01
CA VAL A 600 -7.43 11.89 26.13
C VAL A 600 -8.07 11.59 27.48
N LYS A 601 -8.06 10.32 27.92
CA LYS A 601 -8.59 9.92 29.24
C LYS A 601 -7.89 10.63 30.39
N ALA A 602 -6.56 10.69 30.35
CA ALA A 602 -5.78 11.36 31.39
C ALA A 602 -6.13 12.84 31.48
N LYS A 603 -6.24 13.53 30.33
CA LYS A 603 -6.70 14.92 30.30
C LYS A 603 -8.08 15.06 30.94
N LEU A 604 -9.05 14.23 30.54
CA LEU A 604 -10.43 14.30 31.06
C LEU A 604 -10.51 14.10 32.58
N ASN A 605 -9.65 13.24 33.12
CA ASN A 605 -9.59 12.93 34.54
C ASN A 605 -8.70 13.89 35.35
N GLY A 606 -7.98 14.82 34.70
CA GLY A 606 -6.98 15.67 35.36
C GLY A 606 -5.71 14.93 35.81
N GLU A 607 -5.38 13.80 35.17
CA GLU A 607 -4.20 12.99 35.43
C GLU A 607 -2.98 13.45 34.60
N ASP A 608 -1.77 13.02 34.99
CA ASP A 608 -0.56 13.28 34.20
C ASP A 608 -0.59 12.50 32.87
N VAL A 609 -0.64 13.26 31.78
CA VAL A 609 -0.74 12.73 30.41
C VAL A 609 0.49 11.89 30.02
N HIS A 610 1.70 12.29 30.43
CA HIS A 610 2.91 11.56 30.06
C HIS A 610 2.99 10.21 30.79
N VAL A 611 2.58 10.17 32.06
CA VAL A 611 2.51 8.93 32.85
C VAL A 611 1.48 7.98 32.26
N ALA A 612 0.30 8.48 31.87
CA ALA A 612 -0.75 7.66 31.28
C ALA A 612 -0.35 7.07 29.92
N ILE A 613 0.29 7.87 29.05
CA ILE A 613 0.82 7.39 27.76
C ILE A 613 1.88 6.31 27.98
N GLY A 614 2.81 6.53 28.93
CA GLY A 614 3.85 5.55 29.27
C GLY A 614 3.27 4.20 29.71
N ARG A 615 2.31 4.24 30.65
CA ARG A 615 1.61 3.03 31.14
C ARG A 615 0.89 2.30 30.01
N ALA A 616 0.12 3.01 29.19
CA ALA A 616 -0.60 2.41 28.07
C ALA A 616 0.36 1.78 27.03
N SER A 617 1.49 2.43 26.77
CA SER A 617 2.54 1.88 25.90
C SER A 617 3.09 0.58 26.46
N GLU A 618 3.44 0.53 27.75
CA GLU A 618 3.96 -0.70 28.40
C GLU A 618 2.94 -1.85 28.38
N GLU A 619 1.69 -1.57 28.73
CA GLU A 619 0.60 -2.56 28.72
C GLU A 619 0.39 -3.16 27.33
N VAL A 620 0.31 -2.31 26.30
CA VAL A 620 0.12 -2.76 24.92
C VAL A 620 1.32 -3.57 24.42
N LEU A 621 2.55 -3.12 24.70
CA LEU A 621 3.75 -3.85 24.28
C LEU A 621 3.84 -5.21 24.97
N SER A 622 3.46 -5.30 26.24
CA SER A 622 3.37 -6.56 26.97
C SER A 622 2.35 -7.51 26.35
N ALA A 623 1.16 -7.01 26.02
CA ALA A 623 0.13 -7.78 25.32
C ALA A 623 0.61 -8.30 23.95
N CYS A 624 1.27 -7.44 23.16
CA CYS A 624 1.85 -7.84 21.87
C CYS A 624 2.94 -8.92 22.03
N LYS A 625 3.82 -8.80 23.02
CA LYS A 625 4.85 -9.81 23.33
C LYS A 625 4.24 -11.15 23.72
N ALA A 626 3.26 -11.15 24.63
CA ALA A 626 2.57 -12.36 25.06
C ALA A 626 1.90 -13.11 23.90
N MET A 627 1.28 -12.38 22.96
CA MET A 627 0.70 -12.97 21.75
C MET A 627 1.75 -13.60 20.82
N MET A 628 2.96 -13.04 20.77
CA MET A 628 4.06 -13.55 19.94
C MET A 628 4.79 -14.75 20.53
N ASP A 629 4.92 -14.81 21.86
CA ASP A 629 5.60 -15.89 22.59
C ASP A 629 4.73 -17.16 22.64
N PHE A 630 3.41 -17.00 22.77
CA PHE A 630 2.44 -18.13 22.77
C PHE A 630 2.54 -19.01 21.50
N VAL A 631 2.95 -18.44 20.36
CA VAL A 631 3.12 -19.19 19.11
C VAL A 631 4.44 -19.96 19.07
N GLU A 632 5.51 -19.45 19.68
CA GLU A 632 6.81 -20.16 19.69
C GLU A 632 6.71 -21.49 20.43
N ASP A 633 6.01 -21.53 21.57
CA ASP A 633 5.82 -22.76 22.32
C ASP A 633 4.95 -23.76 21.54
N ARG A 634 3.99 -23.27 20.76
CA ARG A 634 3.12 -24.11 19.92
C ARG A 634 3.88 -24.74 18.74
N ASP A 635 4.74 -23.97 18.08
CA ASP A 635 5.56 -24.46 16.96
C ASP A 635 6.66 -25.43 17.43
N LYS A 636 7.24 -25.21 18.61
CA LYS A 636 8.21 -26.12 19.24
C LYS A 636 7.57 -27.47 19.60
N VAL A 637 6.36 -27.46 20.15
CA VAL A 637 5.60 -28.68 20.51
C VAL A 637 5.07 -29.44 19.27
N GLY A 638 4.79 -28.74 18.17
CA GLY A 638 4.35 -29.37 16.92
C GLY A 638 5.45 -30.16 16.18
N SER A 639 6.72 -29.78 16.36
CA SER A 639 7.87 -30.39 15.68
C SER A 639 8.29 -31.77 16.23
N THR A 640 7.77 -32.18 17.40
CA THR A 640 8.11 -33.47 18.03
C THR A 640 7.17 -34.61 17.67
N LEU A 641 6.10 -34.37 16.90
CA LEU A 641 5.13 -35.40 16.47
C LEU A 641 4.93 -35.37 14.94
N SER A 642 5.75 -36.15 14.23
CA SER A 642 5.50 -36.58 12.84
C SER A 642 5.45 -38.12 12.77
N PRO A 643 4.39 -38.73 12.20
CA PRO A 643 4.40 -40.17 11.93
C PRO A 643 5.25 -40.44 10.69
N ARG A 644 6.24 -41.33 10.82
CA ARG A 644 6.90 -41.99 9.70
C ARG A 644 5.85 -42.74 8.87
N SER A 645 5.75 -42.42 7.58
CA SER A 645 5.23 -43.36 6.60
C SER A 645 6.12 -43.34 5.36
N GLU A 646 6.71 -44.51 5.10
CA GLU A 646 7.48 -44.85 3.92
C GLU A 646 6.52 -44.98 2.72
N VAL A 647 6.80 -44.31 1.61
CA VAL A 647 6.29 -44.73 0.29
C VAL A 647 7.40 -44.60 -0.74
N ALA A 648 7.50 -45.66 -1.53
CA ALA A 648 8.59 -46.06 -2.39
C ALA A 648 8.74 -45.24 -3.68
N ASN A 649 9.97 -45.31 -4.19
CA ASN A 649 10.45 -44.85 -5.50
C ASN A 649 9.48 -45.12 -6.67
N PHE A 650 9.24 -44.09 -7.47
CA PHE A 650 9.03 -44.23 -8.91
C PHE A 650 9.98 -43.29 -9.67
N GLN A 651 10.71 -43.87 -10.62
CA GLN A 651 11.65 -43.17 -11.51
C GLN A 651 11.00 -42.90 -12.88
N THR A 652 11.56 -41.87 -13.54
CA THR A 652 11.60 -41.54 -14.99
C THR A 652 10.52 -40.61 -15.55
N PRO A 653 10.77 -39.88 -16.67
CA PRO A 653 11.98 -39.16 -17.08
C PRO A 653 11.70 -37.71 -17.59
N SER A 654 12.78 -37.01 -17.96
CA SER A 654 12.89 -35.65 -18.53
C SER A 654 11.89 -35.25 -19.62
N VAL A 655 11.59 -33.94 -19.72
CA VAL A 655 11.73 -33.11 -20.96
C VAL A 655 11.25 -31.66 -20.73
N PHE A 656 12.10 -30.72 -21.18
CA PHE A 656 11.89 -29.29 -21.49
C PHE A 656 11.69 -28.27 -20.34
N ASP A 657 12.71 -27.42 -20.20
CA ASP A 657 12.70 -26.20 -19.41
C ASP A 657 12.80 -25.01 -20.39
N PRO A 658 11.71 -24.25 -20.64
CA PRO A 658 11.79 -23.03 -21.41
C PRO A 658 12.12 -21.84 -20.49
N VAL A 659 13.31 -21.29 -20.77
CA VAL A 659 13.53 -19.86 -20.92
C VAL A 659 13.78 -19.04 -19.64
N HIS A 660 15.07 -18.75 -19.48
CA HIS A 660 15.60 -17.45 -19.06
C HIS A 660 14.94 -16.28 -19.80
N VAL A 661 14.17 -15.45 -19.09
CA VAL A 661 14.06 -14.01 -19.37
C VAL A 661 14.19 -13.28 -18.02
N PHE A 662 15.28 -12.52 -17.89
CA PHE A 662 15.61 -11.51 -16.86
C PHE A 662 14.91 -11.58 -15.48
N PRO A 663 15.64 -11.80 -14.38
CA PRO A 663 15.18 -11.32 -13.09
C PRO A 663 15.56 -9.83 -12.96
N MET A 664 14.59 -8.95 -13.17
CA MET A 664 14.55 -7.71 -12.39
C MET A 664 14.37 -8.15 -10.94
N ASP A 665 15.42 -7.95 -10.13
CA ASP A 665 15.40 -8.28 -8.71
C ASP A 665 14.43 -7.33 -7.98
N PHE A 666 13.19 -7.80 -7.79
CA PHE A 666 12.17 -7.08 -7.03
C PHE A 666 12.24 -7.38 -5.51
N SER A 667 13.30 -8.05 -5.04
CA SER A 667 13.43 -8.41 -3.62
C SER A 667 13.66 -7.21 -2.68
N ASP A 668 13.98 -6.03 -3.24
CA ASP A 668 14.16 -4.77 -2.50
C ASP A 668 12.84 -4.02 -2.19
N LEU A 669 11.67 -4.54 -2.59
CA LEU A 669 10.38 -3.84 -2.43
C LEU A 669 9.54 -4.26 -1.22
N SER A 670 10.06 -5.03 -0.25
CA SER A 670 9.33 -5.30 1.00
C SER A 670 9.92 -4.55 2.20
N ALA A 671 9.30 -3.41 2.55
CA ALA A 671 9.52 -2.71 3.80
C ALA A 671 8.16 -2.34 4.42
N LEU A 672 7.56 -3.28 5.16
CA LEU A 672 6.39 -3.00 5.98
C LEU A 672 6.81 -2.26 7.26
N ASP A 673 6.74 -0.93 7.16
CA ASP A 673 6.08 0.07 8.02
C ASP A 673 6.13 0.00 9.57
N PHE A 674 6.96 -0.84 10.19
CA PHE A 674 7.30 -0.70 11.62
C PHE A 674 8.46 0.28 11.86
N GLY A 675 9.21 0.61 10.81
CA GLY A 675 10.37 1.51 10.87
C GLY A 675 9.98 2.96 11.08
N THR A 676 8.87 3.36 10.47
CA THR A 676 8.50 4.76 10.28
C THR A 676 7.66 5.35 11.42
N LEU A 677 7.22 4.53 12.39
CA LEU A 677 6.53 5.05 13.57
C LEU A 677 7.48 5.79 14.52
N PHE A 678 8.79 5.56 14.37
CA PHE A 678 9.86 6.13 15.19
C PHE A 678 10.88 6.98 14.41
N ASP A 679 10.78 7.03 13.08
CA ASP A 679 11.55 7.95 12.25
C ASP A 679 10.88 9.34 12.30
N PHE A 680 11.06 10.03 13.42
CA PHE A 680 10.75 11.46 13.49
C PHE A 680 11.86 12.24 12.78
N PRO A 681 11.53 13.23 11.95
CA PRO A 681 12.51 14.23 11.54
C PRO A 681 13.13 14.83 12.80
N ASP A 682 14.45 15.04 12.79
CA ASP A 682 15.09 15.86 13.80
C ASP A 682 14.46 17.25 13.75
N ALA A 683 13.59 17.57 14.71
CA ALA A 683 13.02 18.90 14.93
C ALA A 683 14.09 19.87 15.47
N SER A 684 15.23 19.96 14.78
CA SER A 684 16.35 20.87 15.09
C SER A 684 16.65 21.86 13.96
N LEU A 685 15.85 21.90 12.90
CA LEU A 685 16.06 22.86 11.80
C LEU A 685 15.22 24.15 11.87
N SER A 686 14.45 24.39 12.94
CA SER A 686 13.65 25.63 13.06
C SER A 686 14.26 26.74 13.92
N ASN A 687 15.49 26.62 14.43
CA ASN A 687 16.16 27.75 15.08
C ASN A 687 17.33 28.21 14.23
N GLY A 688 17.15 29.41 13.67
CA GLY A 688 18.14 30.07 12.84
C GLY A 688 19.47 30.25 13.57
N ASP A 689 20.53 29.84 12.90
CA ASP A 689 21.75 30.63 12.89
C ASP A 689 22.43 30.45 11.52
N HIS A 690 22.31 31.48 10.68
CA HIS A 690 23.06 31.59 9.44
C HIS A 690 24.53 31.78 9.76
N ARG A 691 25.29 30.68 9.86
CA ARG A 691 26.74 30.72 9.70
C ARG A 691 27.19 29.69 8.68
N GLY A 692 27.51 30.22 7.51
CA GLY A 692 28.04 29.45 6.40
C GLY A 692 29.36 28.76 6.76
N THR A 693 29.42 27.48 6.46
CA THR A 693 30.67 26.79 6.14
C THR A 693 30.44 26.07 4.83
N GLY A 694 30.86 26.70 3.74
CA GLY A 694 30.82 26.11 2.42
C GLY A 694 31.76 24.90 2.33
N TYR A 695 31.23 23.77 1.88
CA TYR A 695 32.03 22.72 1.27
C TYR A 695 31.63 22.59 -0.19
N LYS A 696 32.57 23.02 -1.04
CA LYS A 696 32.48 23.00 -2.50
C LYS A 696 32.34 21.57 -3.01
N GLN A 697 31.43 21.42 -3.96
CA GLN A 697 31.47 20.40 -5.01
C GLN A 697 32.86 20.40 -5.69
N SER A 698 33.53 19.24 -5.71
CA SER A 698 34.46 18.87 -6.79
C SER A 698 35.08 17.48 -6.57
N ILE A 699 34.44 16.43 -7.11
CA ILE A 699 35.11 15.17 -7.50
C ILE A 699 34.41 14.72 -8.79
N PRO A 700 35.04 14.88 -9.97
CA PRO A 700 35.84 13.78 -10.53
C PRO A 700 36.97 14.28 -11.46
N LEU A 701 38.16 14.57 -10.93
CA LEU A 701 39.34 14.88 -11.75
C LEU A 701 40.67 14.31 -11.21
N ILE A 702 40.67 13.72 -10.01
CA ILE A 702 41.87 13.17 -9.36
C ILE A 702 42.21 11.75 -9.88
N ILE A 703 41.24 10.97 -10.32
CA ILE A 703 41.47 9.59 -10.79
C ILE A 703 42.14 9.57 -12.18
N LEU A 704 41.81 10.53 -13.05
CA LEU A 704 42.43 10.64 -14.38
C LEU A 704 43.85 11.23 -14.34
N SER A 705 44.17 12.05 -13.34
CA SER A 705 45.49 12.69 -13.21
C SER A 705 46.55 11.76 -12.60
N VAL A 706 46.17 10.83 -11.71
CA VAL A 706 47.09 9.82 -11.17
C VAL A 706 47.47 8.78 -12.24
N HIS A 707 46.54 8.42 -13.13
CA HIS A 707 46.82 7.49 -14.22
C HIS A 707 47.77 8.09 -15.29
N ALA A 708 47.59 9.38 -15.62
CA ALA A 708 48.49 10.09 -16.52
C ALA A 708 49.88 10.36 -15.93
N TYR A 709 50.00 10.50 -14.60
CA TYR A 709 51.28 10.72 -13.91
C TYR A 709 52.10 9.43 -13.75
N ILE A 710 51.45 8.28 -13.49
CA ILE A 710 52.13 6.99 -13.36
C ILE A 710 52.65 6.49 -14.71
N LEU A 711 51.91 6.70 -15.80
CA LEU A 711 52.35 6.34 -17.16
C LEU A 711 53.51 7.20 -17.68
N ARG A 712 53.75 8.40 -17.10
CA ARG A 712 54.85 9.29 -17.51
C ARG A 712 56.15 9.07 -16.75
N LYS A 713 56.14 8.35 -15.62
CA LYS A 713 57.30 8.29 -14.70
C LYS A 713 58.11 6.98 -14.72
N TYR A 714 57.65 5.93 -15.40
CA TYR A 714 58.39 4.67 -15.52
C TYR A 714 58.64 4.31 -16.99
N ASN A 715 59.42 5.16 -17.66
CA ASN A 715 60.10 4.81 -18.90
C ASN A 715 61.60 4.97 -18.66
N ASN A 716 62.20 3.98 -17.98
CA ASN A 716 63.62 3.63 -17.99
C ASN A 716 63.93 2.75 -16.78
N GLN A 717 63.82 1.43 -16.95
CA GLN A 717 64.74 0.43 -16.37
C GLN A 717 64.29 -1.01 -16.72
N PHE A 718 65.30 -1.86 -16.99
CA PHE A 718 65.29 -3.33 -17.13
C PHE A 718 64.97 -3.94 -18.51
N ASN A 719 66.05 -4.28 -19.23
CA ASN A 719 66.04 -5.20 -20.37
C ASN A 719 65.54 -6.62 -20.02
N ASP A 720 65.50 -7.03 -18.76
CA ASP A 720 64.92 -8.33 -18.32
C ASP A 720 63.38 -8.32 -18.27
N MET A 721 62.76 -7.15 -18.12
CA MET A 721 61.30 -7.02 -18.07
C MET A 721 60.69 -7.10 -19.49
N SER A 722 61.48 -6.84 -20.53
CA SER A 722 61.05 -6.93 -21.93
C SER A 722 60.62 -8.35 -22.31
N THR A 723 61.33 -9.38 -21.85
CA THR A 723 61.03 -10.78 -22.18
C THR A 723 59.73 -11.24 -21.51
N ILE A 724 59.49 -10.88 -20.25
CA ILE A 724 58.27 -11.21 -19.52
C ILE A 724 57.05 -10.48 -20.11
N LEU A 725 57.20 -9.20 -20.44
CA LEU A 725 56.13 -8.42 -21.08
C LEU A 725 55.79 -8.95 -22.48
N THR A 726 56.78 -9.48 -23.21
CA THR A 726 56.56 -10.12 -24.51
C THR A 726 55.83 -11.46 -24.36
N THR A 727 56.23 -12.29 -23.38
CA THR A 727 55.59 -13.60 -23.09
C THR A 727 54.15 -13.46 -22.59
N LEU A 728 53.83 -12.39 -21.86
CA LEU A 728 52.46 -12.07 -21.42
C LEU A 728 51.64 -11.33 -22.50
N GLY A 729 52.20 -11.10 -23.69
CA GLY A 729 51.55 -10.37 -24.78
C GLY A 729 51.24 -8.91 -24.47
N LEU A 730 51.92 -8.33 -23.46
CA LEU A 730 51.79 -6.94 -23.02
C LEU A 730 52.71 -5.98 -23.80
N ARG A 731 53.53 -6.52 -24.71
CA ARG A 731 54.33 -5.78 -25.70
C ARG A 731 54.62 -6.67 -26.91
N ALA A 732 54.71 -6.09 -28.10
CA ALA A 732 55.13 -6.77 -29.33
C ALA A 732 56.66 -6.98 -29.41
N ALA A 733 57.12 -8.15 -29.82
CA ALA A 733 58.50 -8.33 -30.30
C ALA A 733 58.69 -7.55 -31.62
N SER A 734 59.89 -7.02 -31.89
CA SER A 734 60.17 -6.22 -33.09
C SER A 734 59.78 -6.97 -34.37
N GLY A 735 58.73 -6.50 -35.06
CA GLY A 735 58.24 -7.05 -36.33
C GLY A 735 57.08 -8.05 -36.24
N GLN A 736 56.54 -8.35 -35.05
CA GLN A 736 55.43 -9.31 -34.88
C GLN A 736 54.22 -8.69 -34.17
N GLN A 737 52.99 -9.12 -34.50
CA GLN A 737 51.78 -8.72 -33.77
C GLN A 737 51.70 -9.45 -32.43
N PRO A 738 51.33 -8.76 -31.32
CA PRO A 738 51.23 -9.39 -30.01
C PRO A 738 50.08 -10.42 -30.00
N PRO A 739 50.30 -11.63 -29.46
CA PRO A 739 49.28 -12.67 -29.40
C PRO A 739 48.10 -12.22 -28.54
N ASN A 740 46.87 -12.58 -28.93
CA ASN A 740 45.68 -12.29 -28.14
C ASN A 740 45.48 -13.38 -27.08
N HIS A 741 45.61 -13.01 -25.79
CA HIS A 741 45.45 -13.92 -24.66
C HIS A 741 44.08 -13.83 -23.98
N ALA A 742 43.07 -13.22 -24.63
CA ALA A 742 41.72 -13.10 -24.09
C ALA A 742 41.18 -14.43 -23.54
N ALA A 743 41.24 -15.50 -24.33
CA ALA A 743 40.80 -16.83 -23.90
C ALA A 743 41.56 -17.34 -22.65
N GLY A 744 42.87 -17.09 -22.60
CA GLY A 744 43.71 -17.45 -21.45
C GLY A 744 43.29 -16.70 -20.18
N TYR A 745 43.02 -15.40 -20.27
CA TYR A 745 42.53 -14.62 -19.14
C TYR A 745 41.11 -15.02 -18.71
N LEU A 746 40.23 -15.36 -19.65
CA LEU A 746 38.88 -15.86 -19.32
C LEU A 746 38.96 -17.19 -18.55
N VAL A 747 39.77 -18.15 -19.03
CA VAL A 747 39.96 -19.44 -18.34
C VAL A 747 40.64 -19.25 -16.99
N ALA A 748 41.68 -18.43 -16.90
CA ALA A 748 42.38 -18.17 -15.64
C ALA A 748 41.46 -17.53 -14.59
N ASN A 749 40.62 -16.57 -14.99
CA ASN A 749 39.69 -15.92 -14.06
C ASN A 749 38.48 -16.81 -13.73
N PHE A 750 38.08 -17.73 -14.61
CA PHE A 750 37.12 -18.78 -14.28
C PHE A 750 37.67 -19.69 -13.19
N VAL A 751 38.89 -20.19 -13.35
CA VAL A 751 39.57 -21.01 -12.33
C VAL A 751 39.75 -20.23 -11.03
N LEU A 752 40.13 -18.95 -11.11
CA LEU A 752 40.24 -18.09 -9.93
C LEU A 752 38.89 -17.97 -9.19
N ALA A 753 37.82 -17.64 -9.91
CA ALA A 753 36.52 -17.37 -9.33
C ALA A 753 35.83 -18.64 -8.80
N TYR A 754 35.83 -19.74 -9.56
CA TYR A 754 35.04 -20.93 -9.24
C TYR A 754 35.82 -22.03 -8.53
N ALA A 755 37.16 -22.03 -8.61
CA ALA A 755 38.01 -23.02 -7.95
C ALA A 755 38.85 -22.43 -6.83
N LEU A 756 39.74 -21.48 -7.13
CA LEU A 756 40.74 -21.00 -6.15
C LEU A 756 40.13 -20.19 -5.01
N MET A 757 39.13 -19.35 -5.29
CA MET A 757 38.43 -18.58 -4.27
C MET A 757 37.40 -19.42 -3.49
N SER A 758 37.08 -20.63 -3.95
CA SER A 758 36.06 -21.48 -3.34
C SER A 758 36.36 -21.79 -1.88
N THR A 759 35.34 -21.68 -1.02
CA THR A 759 35.42 -22.09 0.40
C THR A 759 35.36 -23.58 0.62
N ARG A 760 35.03 -24.37 -0.42
CA ARG A 760 34.76 -25.81 -0.30
C ARG A 760 35.92 -26.57 0.33
N GLY A 761 37.16 -26.32 -0.14
CA GLY A 761 38.35 -26.96 0.44
C GLY A 761 38.58 -26.61 1.91
N GLY A 762 38.24 -25.39 2.33
CA GLY A 762 38.28 -24.97 3.72
C GLY A 762 37.22 -25.68 4.57
N LYS A 763 35.98 -25.79 4.06
CA LYS A 763 34.89 -26.50 4.73
C LYS A 763 35.17 -28.00 4.86
N MET A 764 35.71 -28.64 3.82
CA MET A 764 36.10 -30.06 3.84
C MET A 764 37.13 -30.36 4.93
N ARG A 765 38.19 -29.53 5.06
CA ARG A 765 39.23 -29.70 6.09
C ARG A 765 38.69 -29.63 7.53
N HIS A 766 37.56 -28.96 7.74
CA HIS A 766 36.92 -28.83 9.04
C HIS A 766 35.67 -29.73 9.21
N GLY A 767 35.40 -30.63 8.25
CA GLY A 767 34.25 -31.53 8.30
C GLY A 767 32.90 -30.81 8.25
N LEU A 768 32.84 -29.65 7.59
CA LEU A 768 31.65 -28.79 7.48
C LEU A 768 31.00 -28.82 6.10
N ASP A 769 31.59 -29.49 5.11
CA ASP A 769 31.04 -29.54 3.74
C ASP A 769 29.90 -30.56 3.68
N HIS A 770 28.65 -30.08 3.58
CA HIS A 770 27.48 -30.94 3.39
C HIS A 770 26.91 -30.71 1.99
N ASN A 771 26.79 -31.78 1.20
CA ASN A 771 26.22 -31.71 -0.14
C ASN A 771 24.71 -31.38 -0.16
N VAL A 772 24.05 -31.39 1.01
CA VAL A 772 22.60 -31.10 1.14
C VAL A 772 22.31 -29.61 0.98
N ALA A 773 23.18 -28.72 1.47
CA ALA A 773 23.01 -27.27 1.36
C ALA A 773 24.38 -26.55 1.34
N PRO A 774 25.21 -26.76 0.31
CA PRO A 774 26.63 -26.39 0.32
C PRO A 774 26.88 -24.87 0.41
N ARG A 775 25.86 -24.03 0.18
CA ARG A 775 25.93 -22.57 0.32
C ARG A 775 25.56 -22.06 1.72
N GLU A 776 25.02 -22.92 2.58
CA GLU A 776 24.55 -22.57 3.93
C GLU A 776 25.36 -23.26 5.03
N ASP A 777 26.39 -24.02 4.68
CA ASP A 777 27.16 -24.84 5.61
C ASP A 777 27.75 -24.01 6.78
N LEU A 778 28.33 -22.85 6.48
CA LEU A 778 28.95 -21.99 7.49
C LEU A 778 27.91 -21.27 8.36
N SER A 779 26.75 -20.94 7.83
CA SER A 779 25.66 -20.33 8.60
C SER A 779 24.92 -21.34 9.48
N LYS A 780 24.76 -22.57 8.98
CA LYS A 780 23.96 -23.62 9.64
C LYS A 780 24.76 -24.44 10.64
N TYR A 781 26.00 -24.80 10.29
CA TYR A 781 26.83 -25.69 11.11
C TYR A 781 28.03 -25.00 11.75
N GLY A 782 28.38 -23.79 11.30
CA GLY A 782 29.57 -23.07 11.76
C GLY A 782 29.55 -22.74 13.26
N GLU A 783 28.44 -22.23 13.78
CA GLU A 783 28.33 -21.90 15.22
C GLU A 783 28.36 -23.15 16.10
N ALA A 784 27.66 -24.21 15.69
CA ALA A 784 27.68 -25.50 16.38
C ALA A 784 29.08 -26.12 16.42
N ALA A 785 29.86 -25.98 15.34
CA ALA A 785 31.23 -26.47 15.28
C ALA A 785 32.20 -25.69 16.19
N VAL A 786 31.95 -24.39 16.41
CA VAL A 786 32.69 -23.58 17.39
C VAL A 786 32.33 -24.01 18.82
N GLN A 787 31.04 -24.20 19.11
CA GLN A 787 30.59 -24.67 20.44
C GLN A 787 31.10 -26.08 20.78
N ALA A 788 31.18 -26.97 19.77
CA ALA A 788 31.73 -28.31 19.92
C ALA A 788 33.28 -28.37 19.96
N GLY A 789 33.97 -27.22 19.92
CA GLY A 789 35.44 -27.15 19.95
C GLY A 789 36.14 -27.64 18.66
N LYS A 790 35.39 -27.92 17.58
CA LYS A 790 35.92 -28.42 16.30
C LYS A 790 36.53 -27.31 15.43
N LEU A 791 36.17 -26.06 15.67
CA LEU A 791 36.60 -24.90 14.90
C LEU A 791 36.82 -23.68 15.81
N SER A 792 37.88 -22.90 15.60
CA SER A 792 38.04 -21.63 16.31
C SER A 792 37.16 -20.53 15.72
N ARG A 793 36.73 -19.58 16.56
CA ARG A 793 35.93 -18.41 16.15
C ARG A 793 36.61 -17.60 15.04
N THR A 794 37.93 -17.42 15.14
CA THR A 794 38.74 -16.72 14.12
C THR A 794 38.74 -17.45 12.79
N THR A 795 38.84 -18.78 12.80
CA THR A 795 38.79 -19.59 11.58
C THR A 795 37.42 -19.57 10.93
N LEU A 796 36.34 -19.61 11.73
CA LEU A 796 34.97 -19.46 11.21
C LEU A 796 34.77 -18.10 10.52
N ASN A 797 35.21 -17.01 11.16
CA ASN A 797 35.10 -15.67 10.59
C ASN A 797 35.90 -15.54 9.29
N ARG A 798 37.09 -16.15 9.21
CA ARG A 798 37.88 -16.20 7.97
C ARG A 798 37.17 -16.96 6.87
N LEU A 799 36.57 -18.11 7.17
CA LEU A 799 35.79 -18.91 6.20
C LEU A 799 34.56 -18.15 5.69
N LYS A 800 33.84 -17.42 6.57
CA LYS A 800 32.72 -16.55 6.17
C LYS A 800 33.19 -15.42 5.24
N ARG A 801 34.34 -14.80 5.53
CA ARG A 801 34.93 -13.79 4.62
C ARG A 801 35.35 -14.38 3.28
N GLN A 802 35.92 -15.59 3.28
CA GLN A 802 36.26 -16.29 2.04
C GLN A 802 35.01 -16.66 1.21
N GLU A 803 33.88 -16.98 1.86
CA GLU A 803 32.61 -17.27 1.19
C GLU A 803 32.07 -16.03 0.47
N ALA A 804 32.11 -14.89 1.16
CA ALA A 804 31.74 -13.60 0.56
C ALA A 804 32.71 -13.15 -0.55
N ALA A 805 34.01 -13.42 -0.42
CA ALA A 805 34.99 -13.15 -1.46
C ALA A 805 34.76 -14.02 -2.71
N HIS A 806 34.42 -15.30 -2.51
CA HIS A 806 34.04 -16.23 -3.57
C HIS A 806 32.78 -15.78 -4.31
N ALA A 807 31.72 -15.41 -3.59
CA ALA A 807 30.49 -14.88 -4.18
C ALA A 807 30.78 -13.64 -5.04
N ASN A 808 31.56 -12.69 -4.51
CA ASN A 808 32.01 -11.53 -5.26
C ASN A 808 32.79 -11.93 -6.53
N ALA A 809 33.70 -12.90 -6.45
CA ALA A 809 34.49 -13.41 -7.57
C ALA A 809 33.59 -13.94 -8.69
N VAL A 810 32.57 -14.71 -8.34
CA VAL A 810 31.57 -15.28 -9.26
C VAL A 810 30.70 -14.19 -9.88
N GLU A 811 30.25 -13.20 -9.11
CA GLU A 811 29.41 -12.08 -9.61
C GLU A 811 30.16 -11.16 -10.57
N GLY A 812 31.45 -10.90 -10.32
CA GLY A 812 32.25 -10.02 -11.17
C GLY A 812 32.73 -10.67 -12.48
N PHE A 813 32.81 -12.00 -12.53
CA PHE A 813 33.35 -12.73 -13.69
C PHE A 813 32.54 -12.50 -14.98
N PRO A 814 31.20 -12.57 -15.01
CA PRO A 814 30.41 -12.25 -16.20
C PRO A 814 30.68 -10.85 -16.77
N PHE A 815 30.87 -9.85 -15.91
CA PHE A 815 31.14 -8.48 -16.35
C PHE A 815 32.50 -8.38 -17.05
N PHE A 816 33.51 -9.08 -16.53
CA PHE A 816 34.81 -9.22 -17.19
C PHE A 816 34.71 -9.96 -18.53
N VAL A 817 33.95 -11.06 -18.58
CA VAL A 817 33.73 -11.82 -19.82
C VAL A 817 33.10 -10.93 -20.89
N ALA A 818 32.03 -10.20 -20.55
CA ALA A 818 31.37 -9.29 -21.47
C ALA A 818 32.33 -8.20 -21.99
N GLY A 819 33.10 -7.57 -21.10
CA GLY A 819 34.08 -6.54 -21.48
C GLY A 819 35.16 -7.07 -22.42
N ILE A 820 35.75 -8.22 -22.11
CA ILE A 820 36.82 -8.82 -22.93
C ILE A 820 36.29 -9.33 -24.28
N LEU A 821 35.14 -10.01 -24.31
CA LEU A 821 34.56 -10.51 -25.57
C LEU A 821 34.12 -9.36 -26.48
N LEU A 822 33.54 -8.29 -25.93
CA LEU A 822 33.20 -7.09 -26.71
C LEU A 822 34.45 -6.39 -27.24
N ALA A 823 35.53 -6.30 -26.45
CA ALA A 823 36.78 -5.74 -26.92
C ALA A 823 37.42 -6.57 -28.04
N VAL A 824 37.35 -7.91 -27.95
CA VAL A 824 37.78 -8.82 -29.03
C VAL A 824 36.92 -8.61 -30.27
N GLN A 825 35.59 -8.59 -30.12
CA GLN A 825 34.64 -8.43 -31.23
C GLN A 825 34.78 -7.08 -31.94
N ALA A 826 35.02 -6.01 -31.19
CA ALA A 826 35.24 -4.66 -31.71
C ALA A 826 36.65 -4.44 -32.31
N GLY A 827 37.50 -5.47 -32.32
CA GLY A 827 38.85 -5.39 -32.89
C GLY A 827 39.82 -4.51 -32.11
N VAL A 828 39.63 -4.36 -30.78
CA VAL A 828 40.57 -3.64 -29.91
C VAL A 828 41.96 -4.32 -29.99
N PRO A 829 43.10 -3.58 -29.98
CA PRO A 829 44.41 -4.18 -30.15
C PRO A 829 44.73 -5.22 -29.07
N SER A 830 45.33 -6.35 -29.47
CA SER A 830 45.64 -7.47 -28.57
C SER A 830 46.45 -7.06 -27.33
N GLU A 831 47.41 -6.15 -27.47
CA GLU A 831 48.20 -5.61 -26.35
C GLU A 831 47.32 -4.93 -25.30
N THR A 832 46.32 -4.18 -25.74
CA THR A 832 45.36 -3.51 -24.85
C THR A 832 44.44 -4.52 -24.16
N ILE A 833 43.94 -5.52 -24.90
CA ILE A 833 43.12 -6.60 -24.34
C ILE A 833 43.89 -7.37 -23.28
N ASN A 834 45.16 -7.71 -23.54
CA ASN A 834 46.02 -8.43 -22.60
C ASN A 834 46.31 -7.58 -21.36
N THR A 835 46.54 -6.28 -21.53
CA THR A 835 46.76 -5.34 -20.40
C THR A 835 45.55 -5.28 -19.49
N ILE A 836 44.35 -5.18 -20.06
CA ILE A 836 43.10 -5.15 -19.29
C ILE A 836 42.88 -6.50 -18.60
N GLY A 837 43.13 -7.62 -19.29
CA GLY A 837 43.05 -8.96 -18.72
C GLY A 837 43.98 -9.14 -17.52
N ALA A 838 45.24 -8.70 -17.63
CA ALA A 838 46.21 -8.73 -16.55
C ALA A 838 45.78 -7.83 -15.37
N TRP A 839 45.35 -6.61 -15.66
CA TRP A 839 44.91 -5.64 -14.65
C TRP A 839 43.72 -6.16 -13.85
N TYR A 840 42.70 -6.70 -14.52
CA TYR A 840 41.56 -7.33 -13.86
C TYR A 840 42.02 -8.49 -12.96
N THR A 841 42.81 -9.42 -13.53
CA THR A 841 43.28 -10.61 -12.81
C THR A 841 44.04 -10.25 -11.54
N LEU A 842 45.01 -9.33 -11.63
CA LEU A 842 45.78 -8.86 -10.48
C LEU A 842 44.90 -8.16 -9.44
N SER A 843 43.97 -7.32 -9.88
CA SER A 843 43.03 -6.65 -8.98
C SER A 843 42.15 -7.64 -8.23
N ARG A 844 41.69 -8.72 -8.90
CA ARG A 844 40.83 -9.75 -8.28
C ARG A 844 41.59 -10.65 -7.32
N VAL A 845 42.81 -11.04 -7.64
CA VAL A 845 43.68 -11.81 -6.72
C VAL A 845 43.96 -10.97 -5.47
N ALA A 846 44.38 -9.71 -5.64
CA ALA A 846 44.65 -8.82 -4.53
C ALA A 846 43.40 -8.55 -3.68
N PHE A 847 42.25 -8.33 -4.33
CA PHE A 847 40.96 -8.17 -3.65
C PHE A 847 40.62 -9.40 -2.82
N GLY A 848 40.69 -10.61 -3.39
CA GLY A 848 40.39 -11.85 -2.67
C GLY A 848 41.27 -12.04 -1.43
N LEU A 849 42.59 -11.81 -1.56
CA LEU A 849 43.53 -11.89 -0.43
C LEU A 849 43.21 -10.84 0.65
N ALA A 850 43.00 -9.58 0.25
CA ALA A 850 42.62 -8.50 1.16
C ALA A 850 41.29 -8.80 1.86
N TYR A 851 40.33 -9.40 1.15
CA TYR A 851 39.02 -9.74 1.68
C TYR A 851 39.11 -10.84 2.75
N VAL A 852 39.90 -11.87 2.49
CA VAL A 852 40.05 -13.02 3.40
C VAL A 852 40.86 -12.66 4.65
N PHE A 853 42.00 -11.97 4.48
CA PHE A 853 43.02 -11.85 5.52
C PHE A 853 43.03 -10.53 6.30
N ILE A 854 42.48 -9.44 5.77
CA ILE A 854 42.42 -8.18 6.53
C ILE A 854 41.33 -8.30 7.60
N GLU A 855 41.62 -7.93 8.84
CA GLU A 855 40.62 -7.92 9.91
C GLU A 855 40.35 -6.51 10.45
N SER A 856 41.28 -5.58 10.23
CA SER A 856 41.15 -4.21 10.70
C SER A 856 40.24 -3.39 9.80
N GLU A 857 39.34 -2.64 10.43
CA GLU A 857 38.40 -1.74 9.77
C GLU A 857 39.10 -0.67 8.92
N PRO A 858 40.19 -0.01 9.37
CA PRO A 858 40.88 0.99 8.54
C PRO A 858 41.55 0.41 7.30
N LEU A 859 42.11 -0.81 7.38
CA LEU A 859 42.72 -1.46 6.21
C LEU A 859 41.67 -2.10 5.30
N SER A 860 40.42 -2.25 5.74
CA SER A 860 39.36 -2.83 4.93
C SER A 860 39.02 -1.96 3.71
N PHE A 861 39.27 -0.65 3.75
CA PHE A 861 39.12 0.27 2.60
C PHE A 861 39.99 -0.12 1.40
N ILE A 862 41.10 -0.82 1.61
CA ILE A 862 41.95 -1.38 0.54
C ILE A 862 41.13 -2.34 -0.34
N ARG A 863 40.16 -3.06 0.23
CA ARG A 863 39.26 -3.95 -0.52
C ARG A 863 38.41 -3.17 -1.50
N SER A 864 37.79 -2.09 -1.04
CA SER A 864 36.95 -1.24 -1.89
C SER A 864 37.75 -0.64 -3.04
N LEU A 865 38.99 -0.22 -2.78
CA LEU A 865 39.90 0.29 -3.83
C LEU A 865 40.24 -0.80 -4.86
N LEU A 866 40.62 -2.00 -4.42
CA LEU A 866 40.97 -3.12 -5.32
C LEU A 866 39.76 -3.63 -6.11
N TRP A 867 38.57 -3.60 -5.50
CA TRP A 867 37.32 -3.94 -6.15
C TRP A 867 37.00 -2.96 -7.29
N TRP A 868 37.07 -1.65 -7.02
CA TRP A 868 36.87 -0.61 -8.04
C TRP A 868 37.95 -0.64 -9.12
N SER A 869 39.20 -0.99 -8.78
CA SER A 869 40.26 -1.22 -9.76
C SER A 869 39.87 -2.30 -10.78
N GLY A 870 39.35 -3.45 -10.31
CA GLY A 870 38.86 -4.52 -11.19
C GLY A 870 37.69 -4.07 -12.08
N ASN A 871 36.69 -3.38 -11.51
CA ASN A 871 35.56 -2.87 -12.28
C ASN A 871 35.98 -1.81 -13.31
N SER A 872 36.96 -0.96 -12.96
CA SER A 872 37.51 0.03 -13.89
C SER A 872 38.17 -0.62 -15.09
N ALA A 873 38.82 -1.79 -14.92
CA ALA A 873 39.37 -2.56 -16.03
C ALA A 873 38.25 -3.02 -16.99
N CYS A 874 37.14 -3.55 -16.47
CA CYS A 874 35.99 -3.96 -17.28
C CYS A 874 35.33 -2.79 -18.01
N ILE A 875 35.10 -1.67 -17.31
CA ILE A 875 34.54 -0.44 -17.91
C ILE A 875 35.47 0.07 -19.01
N THR A 876 36.79 0.03 -18.79
CA THR A 876 37.78 0.43 -19.80
C THR A 876 37.67 -0.44 -21.06
N ALA A 877 37.50 -1.76 -20.91
CA ALA A 877 37.29 -2.66 -22.05
C ALA A 877 36.04 -2.27 -22.84
N LEU A 878 34.92 -2.02 -22.15
CA LEU A 878 33.65 -1.66 -22.77
C LEU A 878 33.72 -0.31 -23.49
N VAL A 879 34.34 0.70 -22.87
CA VAL A 879 34.51 2.03 -23.48
C VAL A 879 35.40 1.96 -24.71
N LEU A 880 36.49 1.18 -24.66
CA LEU A 880 37.38 1.02 -25.82
C LEU A 880 36.71 0.22 -26.95
N ALA A 881 35.92 -0.80 -26.61
CA ALA A 881 35.11 -1.53 -27.58
C ALA A 881 34.07 -0.60 -28.23
N GLY A 882 33.33 0.17 -27.43
CA GLY A 882 32.31 1.10 -27.91
C GLY A 882 32.85 2.29 -28.70
N LYS A 883 34.14 2.63 -28.58
CA LYS A 883 34.81 3.62 -29.45
C LYS A 883 35.23 3.06 -30.81
N ARG A 884 35.28 1.73 -30.96
CA ARG A 884 35.72 1.02 -32.16
C ARG A 884 34.55 0.48 -32.99
N LEU A 885 33.45 0.14 -32.32
CA LEU A 885 32.12 -0.06 -32.91
C LEU A 885 31.57 1.29 -33.37
#